data_AF-A0A8C8M971-F1
#
_entry.id   AF-A0A8C8M971-F1
#
_cell.length_a   1.000
_cell.length_b   1.000
_cell.length_c   1.000
_cell.angle_alpha   90.00
_cell.angle_beta   90.00
_cell.angle_gamma   90.00
#
_symmetry.space_group_name_H-M   'P 1'
#
loop_
_entity.id
_entity.type
_entity.pdbx_description
1 polymer ?
#
loop_
_entity_poly.entity_id
_entity_poly.type
_entity_poly.pdbx_seq_one_letter_code
_entity_poly.pdbx_strand_id
1 'polypeptide(L)'
;PLRLDIKRKLTARSDRVKSVDLHPTEPWMLASLYNGSVCVWNHETQVHTQTLWDWEKKWSCSQCIYLTNSSSALFQVWQLGSSAPNFTLEGHEKGVNCIDYYSGGDKPYLISGADDRLVKIWDYQNKTCVQTLEGHAQNVSCVSFHPELPIIITGSEDGTVRIWHSSTYRLESTLNYGMERVWCVCGLRGSNNVALGYDEGSIIIKLGREEPAMSMDTNGKIIWAKHSEVQQANLKAMGDTEIKDGERLALAVKDMGSCEIYPQTIQHNPNGRFVVVCGDGEYIIYTAMALRNKSFGSAQEFVWAHDSSEYAIRESNSVVKIFKNFKEKKSFKPDFGAEGIYGGFLLGVRSVNGLAFYDWENTELVRRIEIQPKHIFWSDSGELVCIATEESFFILRYLSEKVAASQENNEGVTEDGIEDAFEVCGEIQEVVKTGLWVGDCFIYTSSVNRLNYFVGGEIVTIAHLDRTMYLLGYIPKDDRLYLGDKELNIVSYSLLVSVLEYQTAVMRRDFGMADKVLPTIPKEQRTRVAHFLEKQGFKQQALAVSSDSEHRFELSLQLGELKIAYQLAVEAESEQKWKQLAELAISKCQFSLAQECLHHAQDYGGLLLLATASGNAAMVGKLAEGAERDGKNNVAFMTYFLQGK
;
A
#
# COMPACT_ATOMS: atom_id res chain seq x y z
N PRO A 1 3.27 -27.46 8.62
CA PRO A 1 4.36 -27.30 9.61
C PRO A 1 5.69 -26.95 8.92
N LEU A 2 6.11 -25.70 9.02
CA LEU A 2 7.46 -25.28 8.63
C LEU A 2 8.46 -26.01 9.55
N ARG A 3 9.18 -27.01 9.01
CA ARG A 3 10.33 -27.60 9.70
C ARG A 3 11.47 -26.59 9.64
N LEU A 4 11.55 -25.72 10.64
CA LEU A 4 12.76 -24.94 10.90
C LEU A 4 13.85 -25.95 11.27
N ASP A 5 14.85 -26.08 10.41
CA ASP A 5 16.00 -26.94 10.64
C ASP A 5 16.96 -26.23 11.61
N ILE A 6 16.60 -26.26 12.91
CA ILE A 6 17.35 -25.58 13.97
C ILE A 6 18.64 -26.36 14.22
N LYS A 7 19.73 -25.94 13.57
CA LYS A 7 21.08 -26.42 13.90
C LYS A 7 21.47 -25.91 15.28
N ARG A 8 21.21 -26.72 16.31
CA ARG A 8 21.63 -26.44 17.70
C ARG A 8 23.15 -26.53 17.78
N LYS A 9 23.82 -25.38 17.89
CA LYS A 9 25.26 -25.30 18.18
C LYS A 9 25.42 -24.92 19.65
N LEU A 10 25.92 -25.85 20.46
CA LEU A 10 26.23 -25.58 21.88
C LEU A 10 27.48 -24.70 21.96
N THR A 11 27.34 -23.46 22.38
CA THR A 11 28.44 -22.48 22.49
C THR A 11 29.05 -22.45 23.89
N ALA A 12 28.25 -22.52 24.95
CA ALA A 12 28.72 -22.55 26.33
C ALA A 12 27.68 -23.19 27.28
N ARG A 13 28.14 -23.66 28.45
CA ARG A 13 27.26 -24.11 29.54
C ARG A 13 27.02 -22.94 30.49
N SER A 14 25.76 -22.58 30.71
CA SER A 14 25.33 -21.63 31.73
C SER A 14 24.36 -22.31 32.70
N ASP A 15 24.06 -21.63 33.81
CA ASP A 15 22.86 -21.95 34.59
C ASP A 15 21.60 -21.70 33.73
N ARG A 16 20.42 -22.08 34.25
CA ARG A 16 19.14 -21.89 33.56
C ARG A 16 19.01 -20.41 33.16
N VAL A 17 18.74 -20.18 31.87
CA VAL A 17 18.50 -18.84 31.32
C VAL A 17 17.05 -18.45 31.59
N LYS A 18 16.83 -17.26 32.15
CA LYS A 18 15.50 -16.71 32.47
C LYS A 18 15.00 -15.80 31.36
N SER A 19 15.81 -14.86 30.89
CA SER A 19 15.48 -13.98 29.77
C SER A 19 16.68 -13.74 28.88
N VAL A 20 16.40 -13.39 27.62
CA VAL A 20 17.39 -13.00 26.63
C VAL A 20 16.89 -11.74 25.94
N ASP A 21 17.77 -10.79 25.69
CA ASP A 21 17.49 -9.61 24.89
C ASP A 21 18.62 -9.36 23.88
N LEU A 22 18.28 -8.77 22.74
CA LEU A 22 19.23 -8.51 21.65
C LEU A 22 19.38 -7.01 21.45
N HIS A 23 20.63 -6.59 21.32
CA HIS A 23 20.92 -5.21 21.01
C HIS A 23 20.48 -4.90 19.56
N PRO A 24 19.81 -3.75 19.31
CA PRO A 24 19.16 -3.49 18.03
C PRO A 24 20.11 -3.23 16.86
N THR A 25 21.35 -2.81 17.12
CA THR A 25 22.33 -2.43 16.08
C THR A 25 23.64 -3.21 16.19
N GLU A 26 24.23 -3.24 17.38
CA GLU A 26 25.43 -4.01 17.69
C GLU A 26 25.15 -5.50 17.94
N PRO A 27 26.13 -6.40 17.69
CA PRO A 27 25.94 -7.85 17.78
C PRO A 27 25.98 -8.38 19.23
N TRP A 28 25.35 -7.67 20.16
CA TRP A 28 25.33 -8.00 21.57
C TRP A 28 24.01 -8.67 21.96
N MET A 29 24.11 -9.67 22.82
CA MET A 29 23.01 -10.42 23.39
C MET A 29 23.17 -10.41 24.92
N LEU A 30 22.11 -10.02 25.61
CA LEU A 30 22.03 -10.07 27.07
C LEU A 30 21.29 -11.32 27.48
N ALA A 31 21.82 -12.07 28.43
CA ALA A 31 21.18 -13.25 28.99
C ALA A 31 21.15 -13.14 30.52
N SER A 32 19.96 -13.16 31.11
CA SER A 32 19.79 -13.24 32.56
C SER A 32 19.68 -14.70 33.00
N LEU A 33 20.35 -15.05 34.09
CA LEU A 33 20.43 -16.42 34.61
C LEU A 33 19.72 -16.53 35.96
N TYR A 34 19.24 -17.73 36.30
CA TYR A 34 18.56 -18.00 37.58
C TYR A 34 19.45 -17.83 38.82
N ASN A 35 20.78 -17.88 38.65
CA ASN A 35 21.73 -17.57 39.72
C ASN A 35 21.85 -16.06 40.02
N GLY A 36 21.06 -15.22 39.34
CA GLY A 36 21.04 -13.77 39.50
C GLY A 36 22.13 -13.02 38.73
N SER A 37 22.97 -13.74 37.98
CA SER A 37 23.97 -13.13 37.10
C SER A 37 23.37 -12.79 35.74
N VAL A 38 23.93 -11.75 35.12
CA VAL A 38 23.56 -11.31 33.79
C VAL A 38 24.81 -11.31 32.94
N CYS A 39 24.73 -11.93 31.77
CA CYS A 39 25.85 -12.10 30.88
C CYS A 39 25.62 -11.32 29.58
N VAL A 40 26.65 -10.62 29.11
CA VAL A 40 26.70 -9.99 27.80
C VAL A 40 27.52 -10.88 26.87
N TRP A 41 26.89 -11.30 25.78
CA TRP A 41 27.43 -12.20 24.78
C TRP A 41 27.53 -11.49 23.44
N ASN A 42 28.65 -11.61 22.74
CA ASN A 42 28.71 -11.19 21.34
C ASN A 42 28.38 -12.39 20.44
N HIS A 43 27.25 -12.34 19.73
CA HIS A 43 26.76 -13.50 18.97
C HIS A 43 27.49 -13.73 17.64
N GLU A 44 28.16 -12.72 17.08
CA GLU A 44 28.97 -12.85 15.86
C GLU A 44 30.33 -13.50 16.13
N THR A 45 31.04 -12.98 17.14
CA THR A 45 32.37 -13.47 17.52
C THR A 45 32.30 -14.75 18.35
N GLN A 46 31.12 -15.10 18.88
CA GLN A 46 30.89 -16.23 19.78
C GLN A 46 31.74 -16.17 21.07
N VAL A 47 32.20 -14.97 21.43
CA VAL A 47 32.99 -14.74 22.64
C VAL A 47 32.08 -14.27 23.77
N HIS A 48 32.20 -14.91 24.93
CA HIS A 48 31.67 -14.40 26.19
C HIS A 48 32.45 -13.13 26.56
N THR A 49 31.86 -11.97 26.33
CA THR A 49 32.57 -10.69 26.50
C THR A 49 32.56 -10.25 27.96
N GLN A 50 31.45 -10.38 28.70
CA GLN A 50 31.36 -9.98 30.12
C GLN A 50 30.26 -10.75 30.88
N THR A 51 30.55 -11.16 32.12
CA THR A 51 29.53 -11.38 33.16
C THR A 51 29.38 -10.05 33.89
N LEU A 52 28.20 -9.42 33.91
CA LEU A 52 27.91 -8.17 34.64
C LEU A 52 28.00 -8.34 36.17
N TRP A 53 28.41 -9.52 36.65
CA TRP A 53 28.74 -9.78 38.04
C TRP A 53 29.96 -10.72 38.16
N ASP A 54 31.12 -10.12 38.42
CA ASP A 54 32.36 -10.75 38.91
C ASP A 54 33.19 -9.66 39.65
N TRP A 55 33.74 -9.95 40.82
CA TRP A 55 34.15 -8.96 41.85
C TRP A 55 35.41 -8.10 41.52
N GLU A 56 36.02 -8.19 40.33
CA GLU A 56 37.40 -7.70 40.19
C GLU A 56 37.82 -6.84 38.98
N LYS A 57 36.99 -6.49 37.97
CA LYS A 57 37.54 -5.77 36.78
C LYS A 57 36.67 -4.62 36.22
N LYS A 58 37.27 -3.42 36.17
CA LYS A 58 36.72 -2.11 35.75
C LYS A 58 36.98 -1.79 34.27
N TRP A 59 35.99 -1.76 33.39
CA TRP A 59 36.11 -1.25 32.00
C TRP A 59 34.79 -0.67 31.45
N SER A 60 34.84 0.46 30.73
CA SER A 60 33.72 1.36 30.34
C SER A 60 33.16 1.17 28.92
N CYS A 61 31.82 1.26 28.71
CA CYS A 61 31.18 1.58 27.41
C CYS A 61 29.69 1.94 27.55
N SER A 62 29.19 3.02 26.97
CA SER A 62 27.88 3.64 27.23
C SER A 62 26.64 2.97 26.60
N GLN A 63 25.72 2.42 27.40
CA GLN A 63 24.23 2.39 27.17
C GLN A 63 23.49 1.65 28.31
N CYS A 64 22.22 1.95 28.58
CA CYS A 64 21.48 1.48 29.77
C CYS A 64 20.78 0.10 29.58
N ILE A 65 20.92 -0.81 30.54
CA ILE A 65 20.32 -2.16 30.58
C ILE A 65 19.42 -2.31 31.82
N TYR A 66 18.25 -2.93 31.69
CA TYR A 66 17.30 -3.15 32.79
C TYR A 66 17.32 -4.62 33.23
N LEU A 67 17.59 -4.90 34.51
CA LEU A 67 17.76 -6.26 35.01
C LEU A 67 16.95 -6.49 36.28
N THR A 68 16.21 -7.60 36.33
CA THR A 68 15.49 -8.08 37.51
C THR A 68 16.19 -9.32 38.06
N ASN A 69 16.45 -9.35 39.35
CA ASN A 69 16.95 -10.53 40.05
C ASN A 69 15.76 -11.22 40.74
N SER A 70 15.53 -12.51 40.49
CA SER A 70 14.21 -13.16 40.67
C SER A 70 13.75 -13.32 42.12
N SER A 71 14.61 -13.14 43.10
CA SER A 71 14.27 -13.32 44.52
C SER A 71 14.23 -12.02 45.31
N SER A 72 14.60 -10.89 44.70
CA SER A 72 14.52 -9.57 45.32
C SER A 72 13.32 -8.82 44.75
N ALA A 73 12.59 -8.10 45.60
CA ALA A 73 11.50 -7.21 45.18
C ALA A 73 12.00 -5.90 44.52
N LEU A 74 13.19 -5.99 43.90
CA LEU A 74 14.02 -4.90 43.41
C LEU A 74 14.31 -5.12 41.94
N PHE A 75 14.35 -4.02 41.19
CA PHE A 75 14.92 -4.03 39.84
C PHE A 75 15.95 -2.93 39.71
N GLN A 76 16.99 -3.21 38.92
CA GLN A 76 18.17 -2.38 38.82
C GLN A 76 18.39 -1.94 37.37
N VAL A 77 18.76 -0.67 37.22
CA VAL A 77 19.12 -0.10 35.93
C VAL A 77 20.63 0.04 35.89
N TRP A 78 21.23 -0.55 34.89
CA TRP A 78 22.66 -0.63 34.69
C TRP A 78 23.05 0.22 33.49
N GLN A 79 24.31 0.64 33.45
CA GLN A 79 24.93 1.10 32.23
C GLN A 79 25.98 0.05 31.85
N LEU A 80 26.06 -0.29 30.57
CA LEU A 80 27.13 -1.10 30.01
C LEU A 80 28.49 -0.58 30.51
N GLY A 81 29.38 -1.51 30.89
CA GLY A 81 30.69 -1.18 31.46
C GLY A 81 30.71 -0.50 32.84
N SER A 82 29.57 -0.23 33.48
CA SER A 82 29.55 0.14 34.89
C SER A 82 29.59 -1.11 35.76
N SER A 83 30.48 -1.14 36.76
CA SER A 83 30.51 -2.22 37.76
C SER A 83 29.47 -2.05 38.87
N ALA A 84 28.70 -0.95 38.84
CA ALA A 84 27.66 -0.65 39.81
C ALA A 84 26.35 -0.26 39.07
N PRO A 85 25.17 -0.58 39.64
CA PRO A 85 23.91 -0.14 39.07
C PRO A 85 23.81 1.38 39.15
N ASN A 86 23.22 2.01 38.13
CA ASN A 86 22.96 3.45 38.12
C ASN A 86 21.96 3.81 39.23
N PHE A 87 20.91 3.00 39.37
CA PHE A 87 19.94 3.10 40.46
C PHE A 87 19.15 1.79 40.62
N THR A 88 18.58 1.63 41.82
CA THR A 88 17.68 0.54 42.19
C THR A 88 16.30 1.13 42.45
N LEU A 89 15.25 0.46 41.98
CA LEU A 89 13.86 0.82 42.25
C LEU A 89 13.24 -0.28 43.12
N GLU A 90 12.56 0.16 44.20
CA GLU A 90 11.93 -0.71 45.19
C GLU A 90 10.45 -0.33 45.31
N GLY A 91 9.58 -1.33 45.44
CA GLY A 91 8.17 -1.09 45.78
C GLY A 91 7.17 -2.18 45.41
N HIS A 92 7.63 -3.29 44.81
CA HIS A 92 6.85 -4.53 44.85
C HIS A 92 7.07 -5.23 46.19
N GLU A 93 6.09 -6.02 46.65
CA GLU A 93 6.23 -6.81 47.89
C GLU A 93 6.83 -8.20 47.62
N LYS A 94 6.68 -8.68 46.38
CA LYS A 94 7.22 -9.96 45.91
C LYS A 94 8.17 -9.76 44.73
N GLY A 95 8.75 -10.85 44.23
CA GLY A 95 9.67 -10.86 43.12
C GLY A 95 9.08 -10.26 41.84
N VAL A 96 9.88 -9.48 41.14
CA VAL A 96 9.52 -8.92 39.83
C VAL A 96 9.78 -9.97 38.75
N ASN A 97 8.75 -10.30 37.98
CA ASN A 97 8.80 -11.33 36.94
C ASN A 97 9.31 -10.78 35.62
N CYS A 98 8.76 -9.63 35.22
CA CYS A 98 8.95 -9.03 33.91
C CYS A 98 9.09 -7.52 34.02
N ILE A 99 9.82 -6.94 33.06
CA ILE A 99 10.02 -5.50 32.93
C ILE A 99 10.01 -5.16 31.44
N ASP A 100 9.45 -4.00 31.08
CA ASP A 100 9.52 -3.47 29.72
C ASP A 100 9.70 -1.94 29.74
N TYR A 101 10.22 -1.41 28.64
CA TYR A 101 10.51 0.02 28.45
C TYR A 101 9.53 0.65 27.46
N TYR A 102 9.13 1.88 27.73
CA TYR A 102 8.22 2.60 26.83
C TYR A 102 8.94 3.13 25.59
N SER A 103 8.57 2.64 24.40
CA SER A 103 9.24 2.96 23.14
C SER A 103 8.92 4.35 22.54
N GLY A 104 7.93 5.08 23.08
CA GLY A 104 7.42 6.32 22.50
C GLY A 104 8.39 7.52 22.51
N GLY A 105 9.41 7.49 23.38
CA GLY A 105 10.45 8.53 23.47
C GLY A 105 9.99 9.84 24.14
N ASP A 106 8.68 10.08 24.23
CA ASP A 106 8.04 11.22 24.91
C ASP A 106 8.02 11.07 26.43
N LYS A 107 7.95 9.83 26.94
CA LYS A 107 7.85 9.55 28.38
C LYS A 107 8.98 8.62 28.86
N PRO A 108 9.68 8.96 29.94
CA PRO A 108 10.73 8.11 30.50
C PRO A 108 10.14 7.00 31.40
N TYR A 109 9.28 6.15 30.84
CA TYR A 109 8.51 5.17 31.61
C TYR A 109 9.03 3.74 31.49
N LEU A 110 8.95 3.03 32.60
CA LEU A 110 9.16 1.59 32.73
C LEU A 110 7.89 0.94 33.27
N ILE A 111 7.66 -0.33 32.92
CA ILE A 111 6.58 -1.12 33.49
C ILE A 111 7.13 -2.40 34.08
N SER A 112 6.63 -2.80 35.25
CA SER A 112 7.00 -4.04 35.91
C SER A 112 5.76 -4.84 36.33
N GLY A 113 5.83 -6.15 36.14
CA GLY A 113 4.84 -7.12 36.64
C GLY A 113 5.46 -8.07 37.66
N ALA A 114 4.72 -8.36 38.73
CA ALA A 114 5.22 -9.15 39.85
C ALA A 114 4.20 -10.17 40.39
N ASP A 115 4.69 -11.04 41.29
CA ASP A 115 3.88 -12.06 41.99
C ASP A 115 2.94 -11.47 43.06
N ASP A 116 3.02 -10.17 43.33
CA ASP A 116 2.08 -9.44 44.18
C ASP A 116 0.76 -9.12 43.44
N ARG A 117 0.63 -9.56 42.18
CA ARG A 117 -0.52 -9.37 41.29
C ARG A 117 -0.68 -7.93 40.80
N LEU A 118 0.31 -7.09 41.08
CA LEU A 118 0.31 -5.69 40.70
C LEU A 118 1.18 -5.48 39.47
N VAL A 119 0.76 -4.52 38.65
CA VAL A 119 1.62 -3.96 37.60
C VAL A 119 1.91 -2.53 37.96
N LYS A 120 3.18 -2.16 38.02
CA LYS A 120 3.60 -0.80 38.39
C LYS A 120 4.27 -0.12 37.22
N ILE A 121 3.96 1.16 37.05
CA ILE A 121 4.56 2.04 36.06
C ILE A 121 5.48 3.00 36.80
N TRP A 122 6.72 3.08 36.34
CA TRP A 122 7.79 3.83 37.00
C TRP A 122 8.30 4.91 36.08
N ASP A 123 8.51 6.08 36.63
CA ASP A 123 9.33 7.11 36.00
C ASP A 123 10.77 6.88 36.42
N TYR A 124 11.64 6.53 35.47
CA TYR A 124 13.02 6.21 35.80
C TYR A 124 13.90 7.44 36.05
N GLN A 125 13.48 8.64 35.63
CA GLN A 125 14.18 9.90 35.93
C GLN A 125 13.88 10.34 37.35
N ASN A 126 12.59 10.37 37.71
CA ASN A 126 12.13 10.76 39.03
C ASN A 126 12.25 9.64 40.07
N LYS A 127 12.42 8.40 39.61
CA LYS A 127 12.53 7.18 40.44
C LYS A 127 11.28 6.94 41.29
N THR A 128 10.12 7.35 40.78
CA THR A 128 8.84 7.24 41.48
C THR A 128 7.90 6.28 40.75
N CYS A 129 7.03 5.63 41.52
CA CYS A 129 5.91 4.87 40.95
C CYS A 129 4.85 5.87 40.49
N VAL A 130 4.66 5.99 39.18
CA VAL A 130 3.65 6.86 38.56
C VAL A 130 2.25 6.30 38.81
N GLN A 131 2.08 4.99 38.61
CA GLN A 131 0.78 4.35 38.77
C GLN A 131 0.91 2.87 39.14
N THR A 132 -0.06 2.36 39.90
CA THR A 132 -0.24 0.92 40.16
C THR A 132 -1.53 0.46 39.46
N LEU A 133 -1.42 -0.51 38.56
CA LEU A 133 -2.54 -1.16 37.89
C LEU A 133 -2.92 -2.41 38.70
N GLU A 134 -4.17 -2.44 39.16
CA GLU A 134 -4.72 -3.53 39.95
C GLU A 134 -5.84 -4.21 39.17
N GLY A 135 -5.87 -5.53 39.18
CA GLY A 135 -7.01 -6.26 38.65
C GLY A 135 -6.79 -7.74 38.36
N HIS A 136 -5.55 -8.18 38.16
CA HIS A 136 -5.25 -9.59 37.96
C HIS A 136 -5.53 -10.41 39.22
N ALA A 137 -6.04 -11.62 39.04
CA ALA A 137 -6.39 -12.51 40.14
C ALA A 137 -5.20 -13.34 40.64
N GLN A 138 -4.20 -13.54 39.77
CA GLN A 138 -2.98 -14.29 40.01
C GLN A 138 -1.73 -13.47 39.61
N ASN A 139 -0.57 -14.09 39.70
CA ASN A 139 0.72 -13.48 39.42
C ASN A 139 0.78 -12.95 37.98
N VAL A 140 1.39 -11.78 37.81
CA VAL A 140 1.63 -11.21 36.48
C VAL A 140 2.92 -11.81 35.94
N SER A 141 2.81 -12.55 34.85
CA SER A 141 3.92 -13.28 34.24
C SER A 141 4.68 -12.41 33.23
N CYS A 142 3.96 -11.59 32.45
CA CYS A 142 4.53 -10.76 31.40
C CYS A 142 3.82 -9.41 31.29
N VAL A 143 4.58 -8.37 30.97
CA VAL A 143 4.10 -7.02 30.68
C VAL A 143 4.78 -6.52 29.41
N SER A 144 4.07 -5.74 28.60
CA SER A 144 4.69 -5.07 27.48
C SER A 144 3.96 -3.77 27.11
N PHE A 145 4.74 -2.76 26.74
CA PHE A 145 4.21 -1.60 26.04
C PHE A 145 4.03 -1.95 24.56
N HIS A 146 2.87 -1.63 24.00
CA HIS A 146 2.71 -1.78 22.57
C HIS A 146 3.62 -0.77 21.86
N PRO A 147 4.39 -1.18 20.83
CA PRO A 147 5.38 -0.32 20.19
C PRO A 147 4.82 0.90 19.41
N GLU A 148 3.50 0.99 19.23
CA GLU A 148 2.87 1.88 18.23
C GLU A 148 1.53 2.44 18.75
N LEU A 149 0.69 1.56 19.30
CA LEU A 149 -0.58 1.90 19.92
C LEU A 149 -0.35 2.39 21.36
N PRO A 150 -1.20 3.28 21.87
CA PRO A 150 -1.06 3.88 23.19
C PRO A 150 -1.61 2.93 24.26
N ILE A 151 -1.22 1.67 24.23
CA ILE A 151 -1.76 0.61 25.08
C ILE A 151 -0.66 -0.17 25.78
N ILE A 152 -1.03 -0.75 26.91
CA ILE A 152 -0.21 -1.60 27.75
C ILE A 152 -0.87 -2.97 27.78
N ILE A 153 -0.08 -4.03 27.60
CA ILE A 153 -0.56 -5.40 27.58
C ILE A 153 0.04 -6.13 28.76
N THR A 154 -0.80 -6.76 29.57
CA THR A 154 -0.38 -7.53 30.75
C THR A 154 -0.95 -8.94 30.69
N GLY A 155 -0.11 -9.94 30.92
CA GLY A 155 -0.47 -11.35 30.95
C GLY A 155 -0.28 -11.94 32.34
N SER A 156 -1.19 -12.82 32.74
CA SER A 156 -1.25 -13.38 34.09
C SER A 156 -1.45 -14.90 34.09
N GLU A 157 -1.08 -15.51 35.21
CA GLU A 157 -1.37 -16.90 35.53
C GLU A 157 -2.88 -17.17 35.77
N ASP A 158 -3.73 -16.14 35.76
CA ASP A 158 -5.19 -16.31 35.75
C ASP A 158 -5.74 -16.68 34.36
N GLY A 159 -4.85 -16.77 33.36
CA GLY A 159 -5.18 -17.07 31.96
C GLY A 159 -5.76 -15.90 31.18
N THR A 160 -5.80 -14.71 31.79
CA THR A 160 -6.29 -13.50 31.14
C THR A 160 -5.14 -12.61 30.66
N VAL A 161 -5.37 -11.99 29.51
CA VAL A 161 -4.56 -10.88 29.00
C VAL A 161 -5.37 -9.62 29.13
N ARG A 162 -4.84 -8.61 29.80
CA ARG A 162 -5.51 -7.32 29.99
C ARG A 162 -4.84 -6.26 29.14
N ILE A 163 -5.69 -5.44 28.51
CA ILE A 163 -5.28 -4.28 27.73
C ILE A 163 -5.67 -3.05 28.52
N TRP A 164 -4.67 -2.22 28.79
CA TRP A 164 -4.82 -0.97 29.53
C TRP A 164 -4.47 0.19 28.63
N HIS A 165 -5.17 1.30 28.81
CA HIS A 165 -4.81 2.53 28.11
C HIS A 165 -3.56 3.16 28.73
N SER A 166 -2.58 3.54 27.92
CA SER A 166 -1.27 4.03 28.39
C SER A 166 -1.30 5.40 29.07
N SER A 167 -2.31 6.24 28.78
CA SER A 167 -2.39 7.58 29.36
C SER A 167 -3.35 7.67 30.55
N THR A 168 -4.45 6.91 30.52
CA THR A 168 -5.50 6.95 31.56
C THR A 168 -5.37 5.80 32.54
N TYR A 169 -4.56 4.78 32.21
CA TYR A 169 -4.32 3.58 33.01
C TYR A 169 -5.58 2.80 33.37
N ARG A 170 -6.66 3.01 32.60
CA ARG A 170 -7.91 2.27 32.76
C ARG A 170 -7.84 0.97 31.99
N LEU A 171 -8.47 -0.06 32.55
CA LEU A 171 -8.66 -1.33 31.88
C LEU A 171 -9.66 -1.14 30.72
N GLU A 172 -9.22 -1.40 29.49
CA GLU A 172 -10.07 -1.31 28.30
C GLU A 172 -10.75 -2.65 28.02
N SER A 173 -9.95 -3.71 28.01
CA SER A 173 -10.43 -5.04 27.65
C SER A 173 -9.69 -6.13 28.42
N THR A 174 -10.39 -7.23 28.68
CA THR A 174 -9.83 -8.47 29.23
C THR A 174 -10.09 -9.58 28.23
N LEU A 175 -9.02 -10.15 27.70
CA LEU A 175 -9.03 -11.25 26.76
C LEU A 175 -8.79 -12.56 27.51
N ASN A 176 -9.62 -13.56 27.25
CA ASN A 176 -9.41 -14.93 27.73
C ASN A 176 -9.76 -15.89 26.58
N TYR A 177 -8.74 -16.60 26.09
CA TYR A 177 -8.89 -17.56 25.00
C TYR A 177 -8.98 -19.02 25.48
N GLY A 178 -9.00 -19.25 26.79
CA GLY A 178 -9.16 -20.59 27.38
C GLY A 178 -7.93 -21.50 27.25
N MET A 179 -6.76 -20.98 26.90
CA MET A 179 -5.50 -21.75 26.76
C MET A 179 -4.67 -21.82 28.05
N GLU A 180 -5.34 -21.73 29.21
CA GLU A 180 -4.72 -21.65 30.55
C GLU A 180 -3.79 -20.44 30.73
N ARG A 181 -2.65 -20.58 31.43
CA ARG A 181 -1.82 -19.47 31.90
C ARG A 181 -1.09 -18.78 30.76
N VAL A 182 -0.97 -17.46 30.85
CA VAL A 182 -0.15 -16.65 29.93
C VAL A 182 1.27 -16.60 30.48
N TRP A 183 2.28 -16.73 29.62
CA TRP A 183 3.70 -16.69 30.01
C TRP A 183 4.50 -15.58 29.36
N CYS A 184 4.20 -15.25 28.11
CA CYS A 184 4.94 -14.24 27.37
C CYS A 184 4.03 -13.44 26.45
N VAL A 185 4.43 -12.20 26.21
CA VAL A 185 3.83 -11.28 25.24
C VAL A 185 4.94 -10.65 24.43
N CYS A 186 4.70 -10.44 23.14
CA CYS A 186 5.63 -9.76 22.25
C CYS A 186 4.86 -8.94 21.21
N GLY A 187 5.09 -7.64 21.16
CA GLY A 187 4.61 -6.77 20.09
C GLY A 187 5.60 -6.74 18.92
N LEU A 188 5.10 -6.93 17.69
CA LEU A 188 5.91 -6.76 16.50
C LEU A 188 6.10 -5.27 16.20
N ARG A 189 7.34 -4.76 16.26
CA ARG A 189 7.66 -3.36 15.91
C ARG A 189 7.25 -3.07 14.45
N GLY A 190 6.66 -1.92 14.20
CA GLY A 190 6.13 -1.55 12.88
C GLY A 190 4.79 -2.21 12.50
N SER A 191 4.27 -3.16 13.27
CA SER A 191 2.94 -3.78 13.06
C SER A 191 2.09 -3.64 14.32
N ASN A 192 0.77 -3.88 14.20
CA ASN A 192 -0.08 -3.98 15.39
C ASN A 192 -0.31 -5.43 15.81
N ASN A 193 0.50 -6.34 15.26
CA ASN A 193 0.46 -7.75 15.62
C ASN A 193 1.15 -7.95 16.97
N VAL A 194 0.46 -8.62 17.87
CA VAL A 194 0.95 -9.01 19.19
C VAL A 194 0.85 -10.52 19.31
N ALA A 195 1.96 -11.15 19.66
CA ALA A 195 2.01 -12.57 19.98
C ALA A 195 1.84 -12.77 21.49
N LEU A 196 1.02 -13.74 21.86
CA LEU A 196 0.73 -14.17 23.22
C LEU A 196 1.09 -15.65 23.36
N GLY A 197 1.89 -15.99 24.35
CA GLY A 197 2.26 -17.36 24.68
C GLY A 197 1.49 -17.87 25.89
N TYR A 198 0.87 -19.03 25.72
CA TYR A 198 0.06 -19.74 26.71
C TYR A 198 0.71 -21.10 27.06
N ASP A 199 0.18 -21.80 28.07
CA ASP A 199 0.58 -23.19 28.37
C ASP A 199 0.32 -24.13 27.19
N GLU A 200 -0.87 -24.03 26.57
CA GLU A 200 -1.30 -24.95 25.51
C GLU A 200 -0.88 -24.53 24.10
N GLY A 201 -0.29 -23.34 23.93
CA GLY A 201 0.10 -22.85 22.61
C GLY A 201 0.42 -21.37 22.55
N SER A 202 0.29 -20.77 21.37
CA SER A 202 0.52 -19.35 21.16
C SER A 202 -0.52 -18.77 20.22
N ILE A 203 -0.97 -17.56 20.48
CA ILE A 203 -1.93 -16.82 19.65
C ILE A 203 -1.25 -15.56 19.14
N ILE A 204 -1.51 -15.19 17.88
CA ILE A 204 -1.16 -13.87 17.36
C ILE A 204 -2.46 -13.12 17.16
N ILE A 205 -2.58 -11.96 17.80
CA ILE A 205 -3.72 -11.05 17.66
C ILE A 205 -3.27 -9.79 16.93
N LYS A 206 -4.16 -9.21 16.14
CA LYS A 206 -3.95 -7.93 15.47
C LYS A 206 -4.81 -6.88 16.14
N LEU A 207 -4.18 -5.84 16.68
CA LEU A 207 -4.86 -4.79 17.43
C LEU A 207 -5.11 -3.57 16.52
N GLY A 208 -6.37 -3.13 16.40
CA GLY A 208 -6.71 -1.92 15.64
C GLY A 208 -6.36 -1.95 14.15
N ARG A 209 -6.34 -0.77 13.53
CA ARG A 209 -6.06 -0.56 12.09
C ARG A 209 -4.55 -0.39 11.86
N GLU A 210 -4.05 -1.01 10.78
CA GLU A 210 -2.64 -0.85 10.35
C GLU A 210 -2.41 0.33 9.40
N GLU A 211 -3.47 1.03 9.01
CA GLU A 211 -3.37 2.22 8.16
C GLU A 211 -2.70 3.36 8.94
N PRO A 212 -1.64 3.99 8.40
CA PRO A 212 -1.02 5.12 9.05
C PRO A 212 -1.95 6.34 9.03
N ALA A 213 -1.95 7.08 10.14
CA ALA A 213 -2.65 8.36 10.25
C ALA A 213 -1.84 9.45 9.51
N MET A 214 -1.95 9.48 8.19
CA MET A 214 -1.26 10.43 7.32
C MET A 214 -2.16 10.94 6.20
N SER A 215 -1.94 12.18 5.78
CA SER A 215 -2.62 12.77 4.65
C SER A 215 -1.73 13.80 3.97
N MET A 216 -1.90 13.96 2.65
CA MET A 216 -1.18 14.95 1.85
C MET A 216 -2.18 15.91 1.18
N ASP A 217 -1.84 17.19 1.15
CA ASP A 217 -2.59 18.18 0.38
C ASP A 217 -2.17 18.17 -1.12
N THR A 218 -2.94 18.86 -1.95
CA THR A 218 -2.66 18.99 -3.39
C THR A 218 -1.37 19.77 -3.71
N ASN A 219 -0.75 20.39 -2.70
CA ASN A 219 0.49 21.15 -2.81
C ASN A 219 1.73 20.38 -2.32
N GLY A 220 1.59 19.13 -1.89
CA GLY A 220 2.69 18.31 -1.38
C GLY A 220 3.08 18.58 0.07
N LYS A 221 2.21 19.19 0.86
CA LYS A 221 2.34 19.25 2.32
C LYS A 221 1.71 18.00 2.93
N ILE A 222 2.52 17.27 3.66
CA ILE A 222 2.13 16.02 4.30
C ILE A 222 2.01 16.28 5.80
N ILE A 223 0.90 15.86 6.39
CA ILE A 223 0.68 15.86 7.82
C ILE A 223 0.44 14.43 8.25
N TRP A 224 1.17 13.98 9.26
CA TRP A 224 0.96 12.69 9.89
C TRP A 224 1.01 12.82 11.39
N ALA A 225 0.46 11.82 12.07
CA ALA A 225 0.62 11.68 13.50
C ALA A 225 1.58 10.54 13.83
N LYS A 226 2.43 10.79 14.81
CA LYS A 226 3.23 9.78 15.49
C LYS A 226 2.81 9.79 16.95
N HIS A 227 2.10 8.75 17.36
CA HIS A 227 1.40 8.73 18.65
C HIS A 227 0.50 9.96 18.81
N SER A 228 0.69 10.78 19.85
CA SER A 228 -0.09 12.01 20.09
C SER A 228 0.51 13.26 19.42
N GLU A 229 1.69 13.16 18.80
CA GLU A 229 2.36 14.29 18.17
C GLU A 229 2.00 14.37 16.68
N VAL A 230 1.61 15.56 16.24
CA VAL A 230 1.37 15.85 14.83
C VAL A 230 2.59 16.52 14.25
N GLN A 231 3.09 15.93 13.18
CA GLN A 231 4.24 16.41 12.45
C GLN A 231 3.85 16.77 11.02
N GLN A 232 4.62 17.68 10.45
CA GLN A 232 4.45 18.14 9.08
C GLN A 232 5.76 17.93 8.32
N ALA A 233 5.65 17.41 7.10
CA ALA A 233 6.71 17.50 6.10
C ALA A 233 6.20 18.26 4.85
N ASN A 234 7.13 18.88 4.12
CA ASN A 234 6.82 19.59 2.90
C ASN A 234 7.70 19.08 1.77
N LEU A 235 7.09 18.50 0.74
CA LEU A 235 7.79 17.99 -0.43
C LEU A 235 8.48 19.12 -1.21
N LYS A 236 7.92 20.34 -1.23
CA LYS A 236 8.53 21.50 -1.90
C LYS A 236 9.89 21.92 -1.32
N ALA A 237 10.20 21.51 -0.09
CA ALA A 237 11.47 21.84 0.55
C ALA A 237 12.65 21.04 -0.02
N MET A 238 12.40 19.99 -0.81
CA MET A 238 13.44 19.14 -1.40
C MET A 238 14.17 19.79 -2.58
N GLY A 239 13.55 20.77 -3.25
CA GLY A 239 14.11 21.37 -4.48
C GLY A 239 14.18 20.39 -5.65
N ASP A 240 15.01 20.70 -6.67
CA ASP A 240 15.15 19.92 -7.91
C ASP A 240 16.09 18.70 -7.77
N THR A 241 16.21 18.09 -6.58
CA THR A 241 17.01 16.87 -6.44
C THR A 241 16.43 15.76 -7.30
N GLU A 242 17.26 15.09 -8.11
CA GLU A 242 16.85 13.90 -8.85
C GLU A 242 16.45 12.80 -7.87
N ILE A 243 15.14 12.58 -7.76
CA ILE A 243 14.59 11.49 -6.96
C ILE A 243 14.58 10.23 -7.81
N LYS A 244 15.09 9.12 -7.28
CA LYS A 244 14.95 7.80 -7.91
C LYS A 244 13.65 7.13 -7.46
N ASP A 245 13.08 6.35 -8.35
CA ASP A 245 11.86 5.61 -8.08
C ASP A 245 12.10 4.52 -7.03
N GLY A 246 11.24 4.47 -6.02
CA GLY A 246 11.35 3.48 -4.94
C GLY A 246 12.29 3.87 -3.79
N GLU A 247 13.08 4.96 -3.92
CA GLU A 247 13.96 5.42 -2.84
C GLU A 247 13.19 6.22 -1.78
N ARG A 248 13.65 6.11 -0.52
CA ARG A 248 13.08 6.84 0.61
C ARG A 248 13.49 8.31 0.54
N LEU A 249 12.50 9.19 0.64
CA LEU A 249 12.71 10.64 0.65
C LEU A 249 13.17 11.12 2.02
N ALA A 250 14.30 11.83 2.04
CA ALA A 250 14.81 12.48 3.25
C ALA A 250 14.11 13.83 3.47
N LEU A 251 12.92 13.82 4.05
CA LEU A 251 12.12 15.02 4.26
C LEU A 251 12.46 15.73 5.57
N ALA A 252 12.50 17.07 5.53
CA ALA A 252 12.58 17.89 6.73
C ALA A 252 11.25 17.84 7.49
N VAL A 253 11.26 17.20 8.65
CA VAL A 253 10.10 17.07 9.53
C VAL A 253 10.05 18.25 10.49
N LYS A 254 8.88 18.87 10.60
CA LYS A 254 8.58 19.96 11.53
C LYS A 254 7.49 19.54 12.49
N ASP A 255 7.73 19.65 13.78
CA ASP A 255 6.71 19.40 14.81
C ASP A 255 5.69 20.54 14.83
N MET A 256 4.41 20.19 14.77
CA MET A 256 3.29 21.15 14.75
C MET A 256 2.64 21.30 16.12
N GLY A 257 2.71 20.25 16.95
CA GLY A 257 2.15 20.21 18.30
C GLY A 257 1.54 18.85 18.62
N SER A 258 1.00 18.72 19.83
CA SER A 258 0.29 17.53 20.27
C SER A 258 -1.22 17.66 20.07
N CYS A 259 -1.88 16.58 19.69
CA CYS A 259 -3.33 16.47 19.71
C CYS A 259 -3.81 16.05 21.11
N GLU A 260 -5.05 16.46 21.46
CA GLU A 260 -5.69 16.09 22.72
C GLU A 260 -6.18 14.64 22.71
N ILE A 261 -6.55 14.13 21.53
CA ILE A 261 -7.02 12.77 21.28
C ILE A 261 -5.92 11.94 20.61
N TYR A 262 -6.00 10.61 20.72
CA TYR A 262 -5.09 9.73 19.98
C TYR A 262 -5.53 9.63 18.50
N PRO A 263 -4.74 10.16 17.55
CA PRO A 263 -5.11 10.23 16.15
C PRO A 263 -5.15 8.83 15.50
N GLN A 264 -6.34 8.37 15.14
CA GLN A 264 -6.54 7.15 14.36
C GLN A 264 -6.58 7.42 12.86
N THR A 265 -7.19 8.54 12.46
CA THR A 265 -7.22 8.99 11.07
C THR A 265 -6.90 10.47 10.98
N ILE A 266 -6.20 10.83 9.90
CA ILE A 266 -5.90 12.21 9.54
C ILE A 266 -6.31 12.42 8.09
N GLN A 267 -7.07 13.47 7.81
CA GLN A 267 -7.48 13.78 6.45
C GLN A 267 -7.49 15.29 6.21
N HIS A 268 -6.80 15.73 5.15
CA HIS A 268 -6.98 17.08 4.63
C HIS A 268 -8.38 17.23 4.03
N ASN A 269 -8.95 18.42 4.18
CA ASN A 269 -10.09 18.78 3.34
C ASN A 269 -9.62 18.96 1.87
N PRO A 270 -10.52 18.94 0.88
CA PRO A 270 -10.14 18.94 -0.55
C PRO A 270 -9.21 20.10 -0.97
N ASN A 271 -9.35 21.28 -0.36
CA ASN A 271 -8.48 22.44 -0.64
C ASN A 271 -7.20 22.52 0.22
N GLY A 272 -6.97 21.57 1.14
CA GLY A 272 -5.79 21.51 2.00
C GLY A 272 -5.71 22.55 3.13
N ARG A 273 -6.74 23.40 3.30
CA ARG A 273 -6.74 24.46 4.32
C ARG A 273 -6.94 23.93 5.73
N PHE A 274 -7.72 22.87 5.87
CA PHE A 274 -8.06 22.24 7.14
C PHE A 274 -7.61 20.79 7.15
N VAL A 275 -7.33 20.31 8.35
CA VAL A 275 -7.02 18.90 8.59
C VAL A 275 -7.93 18.44 9.72
N VAL A 276 -8.59 17.31 9.53
CA VAL A 276 -9.36 16.65 10.59
C VAL A 276 -8.49 15.55 11.18
N VAL A 277 -8.56 15.45 12.50
CA VAL A 277 -7.99 14.34 13.28
C VAL A 277 -9.18 13.65 13.95
N CYS A 278 -9.34 12.35 13.72
CA CYS A 278 -10.36 11.54 14.39
C CYS A 278 -9.71 10.48 15.26
N GLY A 279 -10.28 10.23 16.43
CA GLY A 279 -9.76 9.31 17.43
C GLY A 279 -10.70 9.18 18.60
N ASP A 280 -10.78 7.99 19.20
CA ASP A 280 -11.51 7.72 20.44
C ASP A 280 -13.00 8.14 20.45
N GLY A 281 -13.65 8.13 19.28
CA GLY A 281 -15.06 8.54 19.12
C GLY A 281 -15.25 10.06 19.06
N GLU A 282 -14.18 10.82 18.86
CA GLU A 282 -14.16 12.26 18.71
C GLU A 282 -13.47 12.68 17.42
N TYR A 283 -13.79 13.89 16.95
CA TYR A 283 -13.11 14.54 15.85
C TYR A 283 -12.73 15.97 16.22
N ILE A 284 -11.57 16.42 15.73
CA ILE A 284 -11.11 17.79 15.87
C ILE A 284 -10.63 18.29 14.51
N ILE A 285 -11.15 19.44 14.09
CA ILE A 285 -10.74 20.12 12.86
C ILE A 285 -9.74 21.22 13.22
N TYR A 286 -8.55 21.14 12.63
CA TYR A 286 -7.48 22.12 12.78
C TYR A 286 -7.24 22.88 11.49
N THR A 287 -6.63 24.08 11.60
CA THR A 287 -6.01 24.73 10.45
C THR A 287 -4.71 24.01 10.08
N ALA A 288 -4.55 23.62 8.81
CA ALA A 288 -3.38 22.86 8.38
C ALA A 288 -2.07 23.62 8.58
N MET A 289 -2.08 24.96 8.52
CA MET A 289 -0.87 25.80 8.65
C MET A 289 -0.30 25.91 10.06
N ALA A 290 -1.14 25.87 11.10
CA ALA A 290 -0.73 26.24 12.46
C ALA A 290 -1.41 25.40 13.54
N LEU A 291 -2.05 24.29 13.15
CA LEU A 291 -2.77 23.37 14.02
C LEU A 291 -3.76 24.07 14.99
N ARG A 292 -4.44 25.14 14.55
CA ARG A 292 -5.39 25.87 15.42
C ARG A 292 -6.76 25.23 15.34
N ASN A 293 -7.34 24.90 16.50
CA ASN A 293 -8.67 24.30 16.60
C ASN A 293 -9.73 25.23 15.97
N LYS A 294 -10.58 24.65 15.12
CA LYS A 294 -11.71 25.32 14.46
C LYS A 294 -13.06 24.77 14.89
N SER A 295 -13.16 23.46 15.06
CA SER A 295 -14.38 22.77 15.45
C SER A 295 -13.99 21.43 16.06
N PHE A 296 -14.82 20.91 16.96
CA PHE A 296 -14.65 19.61 17.58
C PHE A 296 -16.01 19.03 17.94
N GLY A 297 -16.08 17.72 18.11
CA GLY A 297 -17.29 17.05 18.58
C GLY A 297 -17.12 15.53 18.64
N SER A 298 -18.16 14.84 19.09
CA SER A 298 -18.19 13.38 19.10
C SER A 298 -18.65 12.84 17.75
N ALA A 299 -17.89 11.89 17.21
CA ALA A 299 -18.22 11.18 15.98
C ALA A 299 -17.50 9.84 15.94
N GLN A 300 -18.19 8.79 15.50
CA GLN A 300 -17.54 7.51 15.18
C GLN A 300 -16.74 7.59 13.88
N GLU A 301 -17.24 8.35 12.92
CA GLU A 301 -16.61 8.58 11.62
C GLU A 301 -16.85 10.00 11.14
N PHE A 302 -15.93 10.47 10.31
CA PHE A 302 -15.93 11.79 9.70
C PHE A 302 -15.55 11.66 8.23
N VAL A 303 -16.24 12.40 7.36
CA VAL A 303 -15.87 12.51 5.95
C VAL A 303 -16.07 13.93 5.41
N TRP A 304 -15.15 14.36 4.56
CA TRP A 304 -15.29 15.61 3.82
C TRP A 304 -16.19 15.44 2.59
N ALA A 305 -16.99 16.45 2.28
CA ALA A 305 -17.57 16.59 0.95
C ALA A 305 -16.49 17.04 -0.05
N HIS A 306 -16.80 16.99 -1.35
CA HIS A 306 -15.96 17.65 -2.36
C HIS A 306 -15.94 19.19 -2.17
N ASP A 307 -17.07 19.78 -1.76
CA ASP A 307 -17.08 21.16 -1.24
C ASP A 307 -16.28 21.22 0.06
N SER A 308 -15.17 21.97 0.02
CA SER A 308 -14.26 22.12 1.16
C SER A 308 -14.87 22.80 2.39
N SER A 309 -16.09 23.35 2.28
CA SER A 309 -16.84 23.94 3.39
C SER A 309 -17.81 22.98 4.07
N GLU A 310 -18.04 21.81 3.50
CA GLU A 310 -19.02 20.83 3.96
C GLU A 310 -18.37 19.52 4.44
N TYR A 311 -18.97 18.91 5.46
CA TYR A 311 -18.56 17.61 5.96
C TYR A 311 -19.74 16.89 6.62
N ALA A 312 -19.64 15.56 6.70
CA ALA A 312 -20.58 14.73 7.43
C ALA A 312 -19.88 13.98 8.54
N ILE A 313 -20.62 13.74 9.61
CA ILE A 313 -20.19 12.88 10.71
C ILE A 313 -21.26 11.82 10.99
N ARG A 314 -20.79 10.64 11.42
CA ARG A 314 -21.63 9.57 11.93
C ARG A 314 -21.57 9.58 13.45
N GLU A 315 -22.63 10.06 14.08
CA GLU A 315 -22.70 10.14 15.55
C GLU A 315 -23.03 8.77 16.17
N SER A 316 -23.89 8.00 15.50
CA SER A 316 -24.30 6.65 15.91
C SER A 316 -24.61 5.79 14.68
N ASN A 317 -24.94 4.52 14.89
CA ASN A 317 -25.28 3.60 13.80
C ASN A 317 -26.59 3.94 13.05
N SER A 318 -27.25 5.05 13.38
CA SER A 318 -28.54 5.44 12.79
C SER A 318 -28.65 6.93 12.46
N VAL A 319 -27.67 7.75 12.85
CA VAL A 319 -27.76 9.21 12.72
C VAL A 319 -26.52 9.73 12.01
N VAL A 320 -26.77 10.45 10.92
CA VAL A 320 -25.74 11.17 10.16
C VAL A 320 -26.07 12.66 10.22
N LYS A 321 -25.06 13.47 10.55
CA LYS A 321 -25.16 14.93 10.64
C LYS A 321 -24.28 15.57 9.58
N ILE A 322 -24.82 16.57 8.89
CA ILE A 322 -24.13 17.35 7.87
C ILE A 322 -23.89 18.77 8.39
N PHE A 323 -22.67 19.24 8.19
CA PHE A 323 -22.20 20.55 8.60
C PHE A 323 -21.76 21.35 7.39
N LYS A 324 -22.06 22.65 7.38
CA LYS A 324 -21.54 23.62 6.41
C LYS A 324 -20.92 24.78 7.16
N ASN A 325 -19.68 25.16 6.81
CA ASN A 325 -18.92 26.20 7.50
C ASN A 325 -18.86 25.99 9.03
N PHE A 326 -18.64 24.75 9.45
CA PHE A 326 -18.57 24.33 10.87
C PHE A 326 -19.85 24.54 11.68
N LYS A 327 -21.00 24.71 11.01
CA LYS A 327 -22.32 24.77 11.65
C LYS A 327 -23.17 23.61 11.15
N GLU A 328 -23.90 22.99 12.08
CA GLU A 328 -24.84 21.93 11.74
C GLU A 328 -25.92 22.49 10.81
N LYS A 329 -26.07 21.87 9.64
CA LYS A 329 -27.08 22.22 8.64
C LYS A 329 -28.29 21.29 8.73
N LYS A 330 -28.03 19.98 8.82
CA LYS A 330 -29.08 18.96 8.82
C LYS A 330 -28.62 17.72 9.59
N SER A 331 -29.58 17.07 10.23
CA SER A 331 -29.40 15.76 10.86
C SER A 331 -30.51 14.86 10.33
N PHE A 332 -30.15 13.68 9.83
CA PHE A 332 -31.14 12.74 9.29
C PHE A 332 -30.80 11.30 9.69
N LYS A 333 -31.79 10.42 9.53
CA LYS A 333 -31.69 9.00 9.83
C LYS A 333 -31.90 8.23 8.52
N PRO A 334 -30.85 7.60 7.96
CA PRO A 334 -30.99 6.73 6.79
C PRO A 334 -31.93 5.57 7.10
N ASP A 335 -32.77 5.18 6.14
CA ASP A 335 -33.84 4.19 6.35
C ASP A 335 -33.31 2.80 6.76
N PHE A 336 -32.12 2.43 6.28
CA PHE A 336 -31.48 1.14 6.55
C PHE A 336 -30.34 1.22 7.58
N GLY A 337 -30.25 2.34 8.31
CA GLY A 337 -29.16 2.61 9.25
C GLY A 337 -27.85 3.02 8.56
N ALA A 338 -26.83 3.29 9.37
CA ALA A 338 -25.53 3.78 8.93
C ALA A 338 -24.41 3.06 9.70
N GLU A 339 -23.75 2.11 9.07
CA GLU A 339 -22.56 1.44 9.60
C GLU A 339 -21.26 2.10 9.16
N GLY A 340 -21.28 2.81 8.03
CA GLY A 340 -20.13 3.53 7.51
C GLY A 340 -20.55 4.74 6.67
N ILE A 341 -19.73 5.79 6.64
CA ILE A 341 -19.92 6.95 5.74
C ILE A 341 -18.71 7.19 4.83
N TYR A 342 -18.96 7.70 3.63
CA TYR A 342 -17.98 7.99 2.60
C TYR A 342 -18.19 9.38 2.02
N GLY A 343 -17.10 10.13 1.91
CA GLY A 343 -17.08 11.47 1.33
C GLY A 343 -16.98 11.49 -0.19
N GLY A 344 -17.00 12.69 -0.75
CA GLY A 344 -16.89 12.91 -2.20
C GLY A 344 -18.01 13.79 -2.75
N PHE A 345 -18.39 13.57 -4.01
CA PHE A 345 -19.43 14.35 -4.69
C PHE A 345 -20.84 14.05 -4.18
N LEU A 346 -21.08 12.82 -3.71
CA LEU A 346 -22.27 12.42 -2.99
C LEU A 346 -21.87 11.82 -1.63
N LEU A 347 -22.78 11.89 -0.67
CA LEU A 347 -22.61 11.27 0.64
C LEU A 347 -22.95 9.79 0.53
N GLY A 348 -21.94 8.93 0.57
CA GLY A 348 -22.14 7.48 0.63
C GLY A 348 -22.43 7.03 2.06
N VAL A 349 -23.51 6.30 2.28
CA VAL A 349 -23.84 5.67 3.57
C VAL A 349 -23.93 4.17 3.36
N ARG A 350 -23.04 3.42 4.02
CA ARG A 350 -23.08 1.96 4.04
C ARG A 350 -23.97 1.49 5.18
N SER A 351 -24.87 0.57 4.84
CA SER A 351 -25.71 -0.20 5.74
C SER A 351 -25.34 -1.69 5.65
N VAL A 352 -25.94 -2.52 6.50
CA VAL A 352 -25.80 -3.99 6.43
C VAL A 352 -26.19 -4.53 5.05
N ASN A 353 -27.19 -3.90 4.42
CA ASN A 353 -27.83 -4.37 3.19
C ASN A 353 -27.36 -3.61 1.94
N GLY A 354 -26.21 -2.94 1.98
CA GLY A 354 -25.61 -2.25 0.82
C GLY A 354 -25.28 -0.78 1.06
N LEU A 355 -25.00 -0.07 -0.02
CA LEU A 355 -24.55 1.32 -0.06
C LEU A 355 -25.64 2.23 -0.63
N ALA A 356 -25.95 3.32 0.06
CA ALA A 356 -26.85 4.36 -0.43
C ALA A 356 -26.08 5.67 -0.65
N PHE A 357 -26.29 6.31 -1.80
CA PHE A 357 -25.77 7.65 -2.09
C PHE A 357 -26.86 8.69 -1.84
N TYR A 358 -26.53 9.70 -1.05
CA TYR A 358 -27.38 10.85 -0.73
C TYR A 358 -26.80 12.14 -1.30
N ASP A 359 -27.67 13.05 -1.67
CA ASP A 359 -27.29 14.40 -2.02
C ASP A 359 -26.87 15.22 -0.78
N TRP A 360 -25.79 16.01 -0.88
CA TRP A 360 -25.28 16.81 0.23
C TRP A 360 -26.18 17.99 0.60
N GLU A 361 -26.92 18.55 -0.37
CA GLU A 361 -27.73 19.74 -0.14
C GLU A 361 -29.07 19.39 0.50
N ASN A 362 -29.78 18.44 -0.10
CA ASN A 362 -31.17 18.11 0.23
C ASN A 362 -31.31 16.80 1.03
N THR A 363 -30.26 15.99 1.12
CA THR A 363 -30.25 14.65 1.77
C THR A 363 -31.29 13.69 1.20
N GLU A 364 -31.60 13.83 -0.07
CA GLU A 364 -32.45 12.91 -0.80
C GLU A 364 -31.62 11.72 -1.29
N LEU A 365 -32.25 10.54 -1.33
CA LEU A 365 -31.63 9.32 -1.85
C LEU A 365 -31.46 9.45 -3.36
N VAL A 366 -30.22 9.43 -3.83
CA VAL A 366 -29.89 9.44 -5.26
C VAL A 366 -29.98 8.04 -5.82
N ARG A 367 -29.25 7.08 -5.22
CA ARG A 367 -29.25 5.68 -5.65
C ARG A 367 -28.76 4.77 -4.53
N ARG A 368 -29.41 3.62 -4.41
CA ARG A 368 -28.93 2.49 -3.62
C ARG A 368 -28.28 1.44 -4.51
N ILE A 369 -27.18 0.87 -4.02
CA ILE A 369 -26.37 -0.13 -4.68
C ILE A 369 -26.15 -1.28 -3.70
N GLU A 370 -26.50 -2.51 -4.09
CA GLU A 370 -26.39 -3.72 -3.28
C GLU A 370 -24.94 -4.26 -3.22
N ILE A 371 -24.00 -3.39 -2.88
CA ILE A 371 -22.58 -3.73 -2.71
C ILE A 371 -22.15 -3.29 -1.32
N GLN A 372 -21.27 -4.07 -0.68
CA GLN A 372 -20.66 -3.73 0.60
C GLN A 372 -19.26 -3.14 0.37
N PRO A 373 -19.12 -1.81 0.31
CA PRO A 373 -17.82 -1.18 0.13
C PRO A 373 -16.98 -1.24 1.41
N LYS A 374 -15.67 -1.34 1.21
CA LYS A 374 -14.65 -1.00 2.19
C LYS A 374 -14.16 0.44 2.02
N HIS A 375 -14.01 0.88 0.77
CA HIS A 375 -13.61 2.25 0.42
C HIS A 375 -14.33 2.73 -0.83
N ILE A 376 -14.53 4.04 -0.94
CA ILE A 376 -15.09 4.71 -2.12
C ILE A 376 -14.17 5.84 -2.50
N PHE A 377 -13.77 5.89 -3.78
CA PHE A 377 -12.90 6.92 -4.32
C PHE A 377 -13.59 7.62 -5.48
N TRP A 378 -13.82 8.92 -5.34
CA TRP A 378 -14.35 9.76 -6.41
C TRP A 378 -13.23 10.36 -7.25
N SER A 379 -13.46 10.45 -8.56
CA SER A 379 -12.64 11.24 -9.46
C SER A 379 -12.80 12.74 -9.21
N ASP A 380 -11.79 13.54 -9.55
CA ASP A 380 -11.82 14.99 -9.35
C ASP A 380 -12.91 15.70 -10.16
N SER A 381 -13.39 15.10 -11.25
CA SER A 381 -14.53 15.61 -12.03
C SER A 381 -15.89 15.24 -11.44
N GLY A 382 -15.94 14.22 -10.58
CA GLY A 382 -17.18 13.66 -10.04
C GLY A 382 -17.93 12.74 -11.00
N GLU A 383 -17.40 12.51 -12.21
CA GLU A 383 -18.05 11.66 -13.21
C GLU A 383 -17.78 10.17 -12.98
N LEU A 384 -16.64 9.82 -12.39
CA LEU A 384 -16.26 8.43 -12.12
C LEU A 384 -16.13 8.19 -10.61
N VAL A 385 -16.56 7.01 -10.17
CA VAL A 385 -16.41 6.54 -8.79
C VAL A 385 -15.92 5.09 -8.79
N CYS A 386 -14.91 4.81 -7.97
CA CYS A 386 -14.44 3.47 -7.69
C CYS A 386 -15.00 3.01 -6.35
N ILE A 387 -15.70 1.87 -6.35
CA ILE A 387 -16.21 1.20 -5.16
C ILE A 387 -15.35 -0.03 -4.91
N ALA A 388 -14.50 0.01 -3.89
CA ALA A 388 -13.63 -1.10 -3.52
C ALA A 388 -14.29 -1.97 -2.45
N THR A 389 -14.39 -3.28 -2.71
CA THR A 389 -14.92 -4.30 -1.80
C THR A 389 -13.77 -5.15 -1.23
N GLU A 390 -14.09 -6.22 -0.50
CA GLU A 390 -13.08 -7.13 0.07
C GLU A 390 -12.38 -7.99 -0.99
N GLU A 391 -13.03 -8.24 -2.14
CA GLU A 391 -12.55 -9.17 -3.17
C GLU A 391 -12.28 -8.48 -4.52
N SER A 392 -13.09 -7.49 -4.88
CA SER A 392 -13.06 -6.80 -6.17
C SER A 392 -13.28 -5.30 -6.02
N PHE A 393 -13.07 -4.55 -7.11
CA PHE A 393 -13.52 -3.17 -7.19
C PHE A 393 -14.32 -2.91 -8.47
N PHE A 394 -15.29 -2.01 -8.34
CA PHE A 394 -16.20 -1.61 -9.40
C PHE A 394 -15.95 -0.17 -9.78
N ILE A 395 -15.92 0.13 -11.07
CA ILE A 395 -15.87 1.49 -11.58
C ILE A 395 -17.23 1.83 -12.15
N LEU A 396 -17.85 2.86 -11.59
CA LEU A 396 -19.13 3.38 -12.02
C LEU A 396 -18.95 4.79 -12.56
N ARG A 397 -19.77 5.15 -13.55
CA ARG A 397 -19.93 6.52 -14.02
C ARG A 397 -21.19 7.12 -13.42
N TYR A 398 -21.06 8.28 -12.79
CA TYR A 398 -22.14 9.06 -12.24
C TYR A 398 -22.67 10.05 -13.30
N LEU A 399 -23.97 10.03 -13.54
CA LEU A 399 -24.65 10.86 -14.54
C LEU A 399 -25.49 11.94 -13.85
N SER A 400 -24.86 13.02 -13.42
CA SER A 400 -25.51 14.11 -12.68
C SER A 400 -26.67 14.77 -13.45
N GLU A 401 -26.58 14.86 -14.78
CA GLU A 401 -27.62 15.44 -15.64
C GLU A 401 -28.92 14.62 -15.59
N LYS A 402 -28.80 13.28 -15.59
CA LYS A 402 -29.97 12.40 -15.49
C LYS A 402 -30.62 12.48 -14.11
N VAL A 403 -29.81 12.60 -13.05
CA VAL A 403 -30.30 12.78 -11.68
C VAL A 403 -31.11 14.08 -11.58
N ALA A 404 -30.57 15.19 -12.07
CA ALA A 404 -31.27 16.47 -12.07
C ALA A 404 -32.58 16.42 -12.86
N ALA A 405 -32.58 15.82 -14.06
CA ALA A 405 -33.78 15.69 -14.88
C ALA A 405 -34.87 14.83 -14.23
N SER A 406 -34.50 13.72 -13.58
CA SER A 406 -35.44 12.85 -12.85
C SER A 406 -36.00 13.53 -11.60
N GLN A 407 -35.21 14.35 -10.89
CA GLN A 407 -35.66 15.12 -9.73
C GLN A 407 -36.63 16.24 -10.12
N GLU A 408 -36.41 16.93 -11.24
CA GLU A 408 -37.33 17.98 -11.72
C GLU A 408 -38.67 17.41 -12.19
N ASN A 409 -38.65 16.27 -12.88
CA ASN A 409 -39.85 15.67 -13.48
C ASN A 409 -40.56 14.67 -12.55
N ASN A 410 -39.96 14.27 -11.43
CA ASN A 410 -40.43 13.17 -10.56
C ASN A 410 -40.68 11.85 -11.31
N GLU A 411 -39.93 11.60 -12.38
CA GLU A 411 -40.02 10.38 -13.18
C GLU A 411 -38.80 9.49 -12.94
N GLY A 412 -39.04 8.18 -12.71
CA GLY A 412 -37.97 7.18 -12.54
C GLY A 412 -37.38 7.07 -11.14
N VAL A 413 -37.95 7.74 -10.12
CA VAL A 413 -37.56 7.58 -8.72
C VAL A 413 -38.23 6.33 -8.15
N THR A 414 -37.44 5.30 -7.89
CA THR A 414 -37.88 4.04 -7.25
C THR A 414 -37.57 4.05 -5.75
N GLU A 415 -37.97 3.01 -5.02
CA GLU A 415 -37.57 2.82 -3.60
C GLU A 415 -36.04 2.78 -3.43
N ASP A 416 -35.31 2.33 -4.46
CA ASP A 416 -33.85 2.30 -4.49
C ASP A 416 -33.23 3.55 -5.15
N GLY A 417 -34.01 4.61 -5.35
CA GLY A 417 -33.58 5.86 -5.99
C GLY A 417 -33.67 5.82 -7.53
N ILE A 418 -32.81 6.57 -8.19
CA ILE A 418 -32.80 6.78 -9.65
C ILE A 418 -31.88 5.74 -10.30
N GLU A 419 -32.44 4.78 -11.03
CA GLU A 419 -31.66 3.69 -11.65
C GLU A 419 -30.60 4.18 -12.62
N ASP A 420 -30.95 5.20 -13.39
CA ASP A 420 -30.13 5.83 -14.41
C ASP A 420 -28.99 6.73 -13.86
N ALA A 421 -28.89 6.89 -12.53
CA ALA A 421 -27.89 7.74 -11.90
C ALA A 421 -26.45 7.21 -12.08
N PHE A 422 -26.29 5.89 -12.16
CA PHE A 422 -24.99 5.24 -12.28
C PHE A 422 -24.95 4.23 -13.43
N GLU A 423 -23.85 4.23 -14.17
CA GLU A 423 -23.54 3.24 -15.21
C GLU A 423 -22.30 2.43 -14.80
N VAL A 424 -22.39 1.10 -14.84
CA VAL A 424 -21.25 0.22 -14.53
C VAL A 424 -20.28 0.22 -15.71
N CYS A 425 -19.08 0.76 -15.50
CA CYS A 425 -18.04 0.82 -16.53
C CYS A 425 -17.17 -0.44 -16.56
N GLY A 426 -16.93 -1.06 -15.39
CA GLY A 426 -16.12 -2.27 -15.30
C GLY A 426 -16.02 -2.84 -13.90
N GLU A 427 -15.73 -4.13 -13.82
CA GLU A 427 -15.46 -4.88 -12.60
C GLU A 427 -14.09 -5.54 -12.71
N ILE A 428 -13.30 -5.43 -11.63
CA ILE A 428 -11.95 -5.98 -11.57
C ILE A 428 -11.79 -6.81 -10.29
N GLN A 429 -11.39 -8.06 -10.45
CA GLN A 429 -11.11 -9.00 -9.35
C GLN A 429 -9.71 -8.78 -8.76
N GLU A 430 -9.47 -7.59 -8.20
CA GLU A 430 -8.31 -7.29 -7.37
C GLU A 430 -8.72 -6.55 -6.10
N VAL A 431 -8.02 -6.81 -5.00
CA VAL A 431 -8.28 -6.14 -3.71
C VAL A 431 -7.49 -4.84 -3.64
N VAL A 432 -8.21 -3.72 -3.59
CA VAL A 432 -7.64 -2.37 -3.45
C VAL A 432 -7.41 -2.06 -1.96
N LYS A 433 -6.18 -1.69 -1.60
CA LYS A 433 -5.87 -1.18 -0.26
C LYS A 433 -6.13 0.32 -0.14
N THR A 434 -5.61 1.08 -1.09
CA THR A 434 -5.86 2.52 -1.22
C THR A 434 -5.74 2.90 -2.69
N GLY A 435 -6.42 3.96 -3.09
CA GLY A 435 -6.47 4.45 -4.44
C GLY A 435 -6.72 5.95 -4.52
N LEU A 436 -6.43 6.50 -5.68
CA LEU A 436 -6.73 7.88 -6.03
C LEU A 436 -6.99 7.98 -7.53
N TRP A 437 -7.69 9.02 -7.94
CA TRP A 437 -7.91 9.31 -9.35
C TRP A 437 -6.94 10.39 -9.83
N VAL A 438 -6.48 10.24 -11.07
CA VAL A 438 -5.77 11.28 -11.82
C VAL A 438 -6.44 11.34 -13.19
N GLY A 439 -7.30 12.34 -13.40
CA GLY A 439 -8.22 12.32 -14.54
C GLY A 439 -9.13 11.07 -14.48
N ASP A 440 -9.17 10.30 -15.58
CA ASP A 440 -9.94 9.05 -15.65
C ASP A 440 -9.08 7.81 -15.32
N CYS A 441 -7.85 8.02 -14.84
CA CYS A 441 -6.96 6.94 -14.46
C CYS A 441 -7.10 6.68 -12.94
N PHE A 442 -7.51 5.47 -12.57
CA PHE A 442 -7.58 5.08 -11.17
C PHE A 442 -6.28 4.40 -10.74
N ILE A 443 -5.46 5.08 -9.95
CA ILE A 443 -4.19 4.57 -9.44
C ILE A 443 -4.44 3.94 -8.07
N TYR A 444 -3.95 2.73 -7.85
CA TYR A 444 -4.19 2.01 -6.61
C TYR A 444 -3.04 1.10 -6.20
N THR A 445 -3.03 0.75 -4.91
CA THR A 445 -2.16 -0.29 -4.36
C THR A 445 -2.97 -1.54 -4.09
N SER A 446 -2.42 -2.70 -4.49
CA SER A 446 -3.07 -3.99 -4.28
C SER A 446 -2.70 -4.61 -2.92
N SER A 447 -3.48 -5.61 -2.49
CA SER A 447 -3.17 -6.40 -1.30
C SER A 447 -1.82 -7.13 -1.39
N VAL A 448 -1.37 -7.44 -2.61
CA VAL A 448 -0.10 -8.11 -2.96
C VAL A 448 1.06 -7.10 -3.13
N ASN A 449 0.93 -5.88 -2.61
CA ASN A 449 1.95 -4.83 -2.66
C ASN A 449 2.39 -4.50 -4.10
N ARG A 450 1.44 -4.41 -5.03
CA ARG A 450 1.69 -3.87 -6.38
C ARG A 450 1.10 -2.47 -6.48
N LEU A 451 1.84 -1.58 -7.13
CA LEU A 451 1.34 -0.28 -7.53
C LEU A 451 0.84 -0.38 -8.98
N ASN A 452 -0.46 -0.27 -9.15
CA ASN A 452 -1.15 -0.41 -10.42
C ASN A 452 -1.93 0.87 -10.74
N TYR A 453 -2.25 1.06 -12.02
CA TYR A 453 -3.28 2.00 -12.42
C TYR A 453 -4.21 1.36 -13.45
N PHE A 454 -5.49 1.72 -13.37
CA PHE A 454 -6.54 1.24 -14.25
C PHE A 454 -6.95 2.34 -15.22
N VAL A 455 -6.99 2.00 -16.51
CA VAL A 455 -7.53 2.86 -17.57
C VAL A 455 -8.29 2.02 -18.56
N GLY A 456 -9.58 2.31 -18.73
CA GLY A 456 -10.35 1.79 -19.85
C GLY A 456 -10.46 0.27 -19.92
N GLY A 457 -10.57 -0.40 -18.78
CA GLY A 457 -10.65 -1.86 -18.69
C GLY A 457 -9.31 -2.56 -18.52
N GLU A 458 -8.19 -1.87 -18.73
CA GLU A 458 -6.86 -2.44 -18.61
C GLU A 458 -6.18 -2.02 -17.30
N ILE A 459 -5.44 -2.96 -16.72
CA ILE A 459 -4.62 -2.75 -15.54
C ILE A 459 -3.17 -2.71 -15.98
N VAL A 460 -2.46 -1.67 -15.55
CA VAL A 460 -1.05 -1.49 -15.84
C VAL A 460 -0.29 -1.38 -14.53
N THR A 461 0.70 -2.25 -14.35
CA THR A 461 1.61 -2.19 -13.19
C THR A 461 2.67 -1.12 -13.39
N ILE A 462 2.85 -0.27 -12.38
CA ILE A 462 3.91 0.74 -12.28
C ILE A 462 5.13 0.12 -11.62
N ALA A 463 4.94 -0.49 -10.43
CA ALA A 463 6.02 -1.03 -9.63
C ALA A 463 5.56 -2.17 -8.71
N HIS A 464 6.50 -3.04 -8.34
CA HIS A 464 6.36 -4.00 -7.25
C HIS A 464 6.96 -3.40 -5.98
N LEU A 465 6.21 -3.42 -4.88
CA LEU A 465 6.60 -2.81 -3.61
C LEU A 465 7.04 -3.90 -2.63
N ASP A 466 8.17 -3.68 -1.95
CA ASP A 466 8.71 -4.65 -0.97
C ASP A 466 7.90 -4.68 0.34
N ARG A 467 7.14 -3.62 0.59
CA ARG A 467 6.36 -3.40 1.81
C ARG A 467 4.98 -2.86 1.49
N THR A 468 4.07 -2.92 2.46
CA THR A 468 2.76 -2.30 2.35
C THR A 468 2.92 -0.78 2.35
N MET A 469 2.65 -0.15 1.21
CA MET A 469 2.64 1.30 1.07
C MET A 469 1.20 1.80 0.87
N TYR A 470 0.94 3.01 1.33
CA TYR A 470 -0.33 3.69 1.19
C TYR A 470 -0.15 4.92 0.30
N LEU A 471 -1.04 5.08 -0.69
CA LEU A 471 -1.06 6.25 -1.57
C LEU A 471 -1.41 7.51 -0.78
N LEU A 472 -0.56 8.52 -0.92
CA LEU A 472 -0.76 9.83 -0.31
C LEU A 472 -1.39 10.82 -1.29
N GLY A 473 -0.94 10.80 -2.54
CA GLY A 473 -1.42 11.71 -3.57
C GLY A 473 -0.49 11.76 -4.78
N TYR A 474 -0.95 12.43 -5.81
CA TYR A 474 -0.23 12.67 -7.05
C TYR A 474 0.00 14.17 -7.23
N ILE A 475 1.21 14.58 -7.60
CA ILE A 475 1.53 15.99 -7.88
C ILE A 475 1.81 16.14 -9.37
N PRO A 476 0.88 16.72 -10.15
CA PRO A 476 1.05 16.89 -11.59
C PRO A 476 2.28 17.72 -11.99
N LYS A 477 2.72 18.63 -11.13
CA LYS A 477 3.90 19.48 -11.39
C LYS A 477 5.21 18.69 -11.37
N ASP A 478 5.25 17.63 -10.59
CA ASP A 478 6.45 16.82 -10.39
C ASP A 478 6.41 15.54 -11.25
N ASP A 479 5.30 15.30 -11.97
CA ASP A 479 5.01 14.04 -12.67
C ASP A 479 5.22 12.81 -11.76
N ARG A 480 4.87 12.93 -10.48
CA ARG A 480 5.22 11.94 -9.44
C ARG A 480 4.07 11.60 -8.52
N LEU A 481 4.01 10.31 -8.20
CA LEU A 481 3.12 9.71 -7.22
C LEU A 481 3.87 9.50 -5.90
N TYR A 482 3.25 9.87 -4.79
CA TYR A 482 3.84 9.73 -3.46
C TYR A 482 3.10 8.68 -2.63
N LEU A 483 3.85 7.83 -1.94
CA LEU A 483 3.34 6.81 -1.04
C LEU A 483 4.03 6.89 0.32
N GLY A 484 3.30 6.58 1.39
CA GLY A 484 3.84 6.47 2.74
C GLY A 484 3.66 5.06 3.30
N ASP A 485 4.62 4.58 4.09
CA ASP A 485 4.43 3.37 4.91
C ASP A 485 4.05 3.72 6.35
N LYS A 486 3.78 2.67 7.14
CA LYS A 486 3.44 2.83 8.56
C LYS A 486 4.59 3.39 9.41
N GLU A 487 5.83 3.18 8.99
CA GLU A 487 7.03 3.75 9.63
C GLU A 487 7.24 5.23 9.25
N LEU A 488 6.29 5.84 8.52
CA LEU A 488 6.34 7.23 8.04
C LEU A 488 7.46 7.47 7.03
N ASN A 489 7.98 6.42 6.39
CA ASN A 489 8.87 6.55 5.23
C ASN A 489 8.03 6.92 4.01
N ILE A 490 8.47 7.95 3.28
CA ILE A 490 7.82 8.38 2.05
C ILE A 490 8.67 7.96 0.86
N VAL A 491 8.03 7.38 -0.14
CA VAL A 491 8.62 6.93 -1.40
C VAL A 491 7.86 7.59 -2.54
N SER A 492 8.52 7.78 -3.67
CA SER A 492 7.84 8.28 -4.87
C SER A 492 8.19 7.48 -6.12
N TYR A 493 7.26 7.51 -7.08
CA TYR A 493 7.39 6.88 -8.39
C TYR A 493 7.04 7.88 -9.48
N SER A 494 7.83 7.89 -10.55
CA SER A 494 7.56 8.69 -11.73
C SER A 494 6.35 8.16 -12.49
N LEU A 495 5.41 9.06 -12.80
CA LEU A 495 4.23 8.77 -13.60
C LEU A 495 3.83 10.05 -14.35
N LEU A 496 4.18 10.11 -15.62
CA LEU A 496 4.01 11.29 -16.46
C LEU A 496 2.53 11.61 -16.68
N VAL A 497 2.13 12.85 -16.39
CA VAL A 497 0.78 13.37 -16.67
C VAL A 497 0.44 13.19 -18.14
N SER A 498 1.38 13.51 -19.05
CA SER A 498 1.15 13.42 -20.49
C SER A 498 0.77 12.02 -20.98
N VAL A 499 1.30 10.96 -20.34
CA VAL A 499 0.94 9.58 -20.70
C VAL A 499 -0.48 9.27 -20.23
N LEU A 500 -0.83 9.68 -19.01
CA LEU A 500 -2.17 9.48 -18.43
C LEU A 500 -3.24 10.27 -19.21
N GLU A 501 -2.97 11.53 -19.55
CA GLU A 501 -3.86 12.38 -20.34
C GLU A 501 -4.07 11.81 -21.75
N TYR A 502 -3.01 11.32 -22.38
CA TYR A 502 -3.12 10.67 -23.69
C TYR A 502 -3.97 9.40 -23.63
N GLN A 503 -3.71 8.52 -22.65
CA GLN A 503 -4.50 7.30 -22.46
C GLN A 503 -5.97 7.63 -22.17
N THR A 504 -6.22 8.64 -21.34
CA THR A 504 -7.57 9.14 -21.05
C THR A 504 -8.28 9.68 -22.30
N ALA A 505 -7.60 10.51 -23.10
CA ALA A 505 -8.16 11.06 -24.33
C ALA A 505 -8.52 9.96 -25.36
N VAL A 506 -7.66 8.95 -25.49
CA VAL A 506 -7.93 7.76 -26.33
C VAL A 506 -9.16 7.01 -25.86
N MET A 507 -9.33 6.82 -24.55
CA MET A 507 -10.51 6.14 -24.00
C MET A 507 -11.80 6.93 -24.24
N ARG A 508 -11.72 8.26 -24.21
CA ARG A 508 -12.81 9.16 -24.59
C ARG A 508 -13.06 9.24 -26.10
N ARG A 509 -12.24 8.56 -26.92
CA ARG A 509 -12.21 8.63 -28.39
C ARG A 509 -11.96 10.04 -28.94
N ASP A 510 -11.35 10.91 -28.14
CA ASP A 510 -10.92 12.23 -28.56
C ASP A 510 -9.48 12.18 -29.09
N PHE A 511 -9.36 11.72 -30.34
CA PHE A 511 -8.06 11.66 -31.03
C PHE A 511 -7.47 13.04 -31.32
N GLY A 512 -8.30 14.09 -31.39
CA GLY A 512 -7.84 15.46 -31.62
C GLY A 512 -7.04 16.00 -30.43
N MET A 513 -7.47 15.69 -29.20
CA MET A 513 -6.70 16.00 -27.99
C MET A 513 -5.48 15.08 -27.87
N ALA A 514 -5.63 13.78 -28.15
CA ALA A 514 -4.53 12.82 -28.08
C ALA A 514 -3.34 13.23 -28.98
N ASP A 515 -3.60 13.67 -30.22
CA ASP A 515 -2.57 14.10 -31.16
C ASP A 515 -1.84 15.38 -30.73
N LYS A 516 -2.50 16.24 -29.93
CA LYS A 516 -1.87 17.45 -29.36
C LYS A 516 -0.95 17.12 -28.19
N VAL A 517 -1.27 16.10 -27.41
CA VAL A 517 -0.48 15.66 -26.24
C VAL A 517 0.68 14.76 -26.66
N LEU A 518 0.54 13.98 -27.74
CA LEU A 518 1.57 13.05 -28.21
C LEU A 518 3.01 13.63 -28.31
N PRO A 519 3.24 14.89 -28.75
CA PRO A 519 4.57 15.47 -28.81
C PRO A 519 5.23 15.68 -27.44
N THR A 520 4.45 15.87 -26.37
CA THR A 520 4.99 16.05 -25.01
C THR A 520 5.47 14.74 -24.40
N ILE A 521 5.04 13.59 -24.93
CA ILE A 521 5.42 12.27 -24.45
C ILE A 521 6.86 11.91 -24.93
N PRO A 522 7.78 11.62 -24.00
CA PRO A 522 9.13 11.17 -24.32
C PRO A 522 9.14 9.90 -25.17
N LYS A 523 10.09 9.79 -26.10
CA LYS A 523 10.18 8.66 -27.04
C LYS A 523 10.31 7.29 -26.37
N GLU A 524 10.91 7.24 -25.18
CA GLU A 524 11.07 6.02 -24.38
C GLU A 524 9.73 5.42 -23.92
N GLN A 525 8.74 6.27 -23.67
CA GLN A 525 7.41 5.85 -23.21
C GLN A 525 6.44 5.60 -24.38
N ARG A 526 6.79 5.98 -25.61
CA ARG A 526 5.91 5.82 -26.79
C ARG A 526 5.62 4.37 -27.13
N THR A 527 6.57 3.45 -26.94
CA THR A 527 6.34 2.02 -27.13
C THR A 527 5.26 1.50 -26.17
N ARG A 528 5.29 1.93 -24.90
CA ARG A 528 4.25 1.57 -23.92
C ARG A 528 2.88 2.10 -24.32
N VAL A 529 2.81 3.34 -24.79
CA VAL A 529 1.58 3.94 -25.32
C VAL A 529 1.07 3.20 -26.56
N ALA A 530 1.97 2.77 -27.45
CA ALA A 530 1.60 2.00 -28.64
C ALA A 530 1.01 0.63 -28.27
N HIS A 531 1.58 -0.09 -27.30
CA HIS A 531 0.98 -1.34 -26.81
C HIS A 531 -0.41 -1.13 -26.19
N PHE A 532 -0.60 -0.03 -25.47
CA PHE A 532 -1.91 0.34 -24.94
C PHE A 532 -2.92 0.55 -26.08
N LEU A 533 -2.56 1.30 -27.12
CA LEU A 533 -3.41 1.51 -28.30
C LEU A 533 -3.74 0.20 -29.03
N GLU A 534 -2.75 -0.68 -29.20
CA GLU A 534 -2.93 -1.98 -29.84
C GLU A 534 -3.96 -2.84 -29.08
N LYS A 535 -3.84 -2.92 -27.75
CA LYS A 535 -4.77 -3.65 -26.89
C LYS A 535 -6.19 -3.11 -26.97
N GLN A 536 -6.34 -1.78 -27.06
CA GLN A 536 -7.63 -1.11 -27.25
C GLN A 536 -8.18 -1.27 -28.69
N GLY A 537 -7.44 -1.92 -29.59
CA GLY A 537 -7.84 -2.18 -30.97
C GLY A 537 -7.46 -1.08 -31.97
N PHE A 538 -6.83 0.00 -31.53
CA PHE A 538 -6.40 1.15 -32.34
C PHE A 538 -5.04 0.92 -33.01
N LYS A 539 -4.95 -0.16 -33.80
CA LYS A 539 -3.69 -0.63 -34.40
C LYS A 539 -3.05 0.39 -35.36
N GLN A 540 -3.85 1.16 -36.10
CA GLN A 540 -3.34 2.19 -37.01
C GLN A 540 -2.65 3.33 -36.27
N GLN A 541 -3.29 3.83 -35.20
CA GLN A 541 -2.67 4.83 -34.33
C GLN A 541 -1.45 4.25 -33.60
N ALA A 542 -1.52 3.00 -33.15
CA ALA A 542 -0.39 2.32 -32.51
C ALA A 542 0.85 2.27 -33.42
N LEU A 543 0.67 1.99 -34.72
CA LEU A 543 1.76 1.95 -35.70
C LEU A 543 2.43 3.32 -35.89
N ALA A 544 1.65 4.41 -35.81
CA ALA A 544 2.15 5.77 -35.95
C ALA A 544 2.91 6.25 -34.70
N VAL A 545 2.50 5.80 -33.51
CA VAL A 545 3.10 6.19 -32.24
C VAL A 545 4.32 5.36 -31.89
N SER A 546 4.32 4.06 -32.24
CA SER A 546 5.38 3.13 -31.87
C SER A 546 6.73 3.58 -32.43
N SER A 547 7.75 3.57 -31.59
CA SER A 547 9.15 3.85 -31.96
C SER A 547 9.97 2.56 -32.14
N ASP A 548 9.48 1.43 -31.66
CA ASP A 548 10.16 0.15 -31.76
C ASP A 548 9.95 -0.50 -33.13
N SER A 549 11.04 -0.90 -33.78
CA SER A 549 11.02 -1.49 -35.11
C SER A 549 10.34 -2.87 -35.15
N GLU A 550 10.46 -3.67 -34.07
CA GLU A 550 9.84 -5.00 -34.01
C GLU A 550 8.33 -4.88 -33.84
N HIS A 551 7.90 -4.09 -32.85
CA HIS A 551 6.48 -3.83 -32.64
C HIS A 551 5.80 -3.21 -33.87
N ARG A 552 6.46 -2.25 -34.54
CA ARG A 552 5.93 -1.66 -35.78
C ARG A 552 5.82 -2.68 -36.91
N PHE A 553 6.77 -3.61 -37.01
CA PHE A 553 6.72 -4.67 -38.02
C PHE A 553 5.49 -5.57 -37.77
N GLU A 554 5.29 -6.04 -36.55
CA GLU A 554 4.12 -6.86 -36.19
C GLU A 554 2.79 -6.11 -36.45
N LEU A 555 2.68 -4.85 -36.02
CA LEU A 555 1.51 -4.02 -36.28
C LEU A 555 1.25 -3.83 -37.78
N SER A 556 2.30 -3.61 -38.57
CA SER A 556 2.18 -3.47 -40.02
C SER A 556 1.70 -4.76 -40.69
N LEU A 557 2.13 -5.93 -40.17
CA LEU A 557 1.62 -7.21 -40.64
C LEU A 557 0.13 -7.38 -40.32
N GLN A 558 -0.27 -7.07 -39.09
CA GLN A 558 -1.67 -7.18 -38.65
C GLN A 558 -2.62 -6.24 -39.41
N LEU A 559 -2.17 -5.03 -39.75
CA LEU A 559 -2.91 -4.07 -40.58
C LEU A 559 -2.84 -4.41 -42.08
N GLY A 560 -1.87 -5.23 -42.47
CA GLY A 560 -1.61 -5.57 -43.84
C GLY A 560 -0.93 -4.45 -44.65
N GLU A 561 -0.19 -3.56 -43.99
CA GLU A 561 0.55 -2.45 -44.60
C GLU A 561 1.89 -2.95 -45.17
N LEU A 562 1.82 -3.61 -46.31
CA LEU A 562 2.95 -4.32 -46.94
C LEU A 562 4.16 -3.43 -47.24
N LYS A 563 3.95 -2.14 -47.56
CA LYS A 563 5.05 -1.22 -47.87
C LYS A 563 5.92 -0.92 -46.65
N ILE A 564 5.27 -0.67 -45.51
CA ILE A 564 5.96 -0.36 -44.25
C ILE A 564 6.63 -1.63 -43.72
N ALA A 565 5.92 -2.76 -43.78
CA ALA A 565 6.46 -4.05 -43.38
C ALA A 565 7.71 -4.43 -44.20
N TYR A 566 7.71 -4.19 -45.52
CA TYR A 566 8.86 -4.42 -46.38
C TYR A 566 10.06 -3.55 -45.99
N GLN A 567 9.86 -2.24 -45.77
CA GLN A 567 10.95 -1.34 -45.35
C GLN A 567 11.59 -1.82 -44.04
N LEU A 568 10.77 -2.20 -43.05
CA LEU A 568 11.26 -2.70 -41.76
C LEU A 568 11.93 -4.09 -41.89
N ALA A 569 11.47 -4.94 -42.80
CA ALA A 569 12.11 -6.23 -43.08
C ALA A 569 13.48 -6.07 -43.75
N VAL A 570 13.62 -5.08 -44.65
CA VAL A 570 14.92 -4.71 -45.25
C VAL A 570 15.89 -4.22 -44.18
N GLU A 571 15.45 -3.33 -43.29
CA GLU A 571 16.31 -2.80 -42.21
C GLU A 571 16.76 -3.88 -41.21
N ALA A 572 15.91 -4.88 -40.95
CA ALA A 572 16.17 -5.93 -39.97
C ALA A 572 16.98 -7.12 -40.53
N GLU A 573 17.04 -7.29 -41.85
CA GLU A 573 17.71 -8.40 -42.56
C GLU A 573 17.43 -9.81 -41.98
N SER A 574 16.24 -10.03 -41.42
CA SER A 574 15.88 -11.29 -40.74
C SER A 574 15.05 -12.20 -41.64
N GLU A 575 15.52 -13.43 -41.85
CA GLU A 575 14.81 -14.46 -42.63
C GLU A 575 13.40 -14.74 -42.11
N GLN A 576 13.20 -14.71 -40.79
CA GLN A 576 11.89 -14.95 -40.18
C GLN A 576 10.89 -13.85 -40.53
N LYS A 577 11.32 -12.59 -40.50
CA LYS A 577 10.48 -11.44 -40.88
C LYS A 577 10.10 -11.50 -42.36
N TRP A 578 11.04 -11.91 -43.22
CA TRP A 578 10.77 -12.13 -44.64
C TRP A 578 9.73 -13.23 -44.89
N LYS A 579 9.76 -14.33 -44.13
CA LYS A 579 8.72 -15.38 -44.21
C LYS A 579 7.33 -14.87 -43.81
N GLN A 580 7.23 -14.17 -42.68
CA GLN A 580 5.97 -13.61 -42.22
C GLN A 580 5.40 -12.59 -43.22
N LEU A 581 6.24 -11.74 -43.80
CA LEU A 581 5.85 -10.81 -44.86
C LEU A 581 5.41 -11.53 -46.13
N ALA A 582 6.07 -12.62 -46.50
CA ALA A 582 5.69 -13.44 -47.64
C ALA A 582 4.30 -14.07 -47.46
N GLU A 583 4.00 -14.65 -46.30
CA GLU A 583 2.68 -15.21 -45.98
C GLU A 583 1.58 -14.16 -46.11
N LEU A 584 1.82 -12.97 -45.56
CA LEU A 584 0.90 -11.85 -45.69
C LEU A 584 0.73 -11.39 -47.15
N ALA A 585 1.83 -11.26 -47.90
CA ALA A 585 1.78 -10.90 -49.32
C ALA A 585 1.00 -11.93 -50.15
N ILE A 586 1.15 -13.24 -49.85
CA ILE A 586 0.37 -14.32 -50.46
C ILE A 586 -1.11 -14.17 -50.12
N SER A 587 -1.46 -13.96 -48.86
CA SER A 587 -2.87 -13.78 -48.44
C SER A 587 -3.54 -12.56 -49.09
N LYS A 588 -2.77 -11.50 -49.39
CA LYS A 588 -3.23 -10.31 -50.12
C LYS A 588 -3.08 -10.42 -51.65
N CYS A 589 -2.73 -11.60 -52.17
CA CYS A 589 -2.54 -11.86 -53.61
C CYS A 589 -1.47 -10.99 -54.29
N GLN A 590 -0.46 -10.51 -53.54
CA GLN A 590 0.68 -9.76 -54.08
C GLN A 590 1.86 -10.68 -54.39
N PHE A 591 1.71 -11.49 -55.45
CA PHE A 591 2.65 -12.56 -55.76
C PHE A 591 4.07 -12.09 -56.11
N SER A 592 4.23 -10.92 -56.73
CA SER A 592 5.55 -10.35 -57.03
C SER A 592 6.34 -10.04 -55.75
N LEU A 593 5.67 -9.46 -54.75
CA LEU A 593 6.28 -9.15 -53.45
C LEU A 593 6.54 -10.44 -52.66
N ALA A 594 5.60 -11.39 -52.69
CA ALA A 594 5.76 -12.70 -52.05
C ALA A 594 6.98 -13.45 -52.60
N GLN A 595 7.20 -13.43 -53.92
CA GLN A 595 8.37 -14.03 -54.54
C GLN A 595 9.67 -13.43 -54.00
N GLU A 596 9.75 -12.11 -53.94
CA GLU A 596 10.93 -11.40 -53.43
C GLU A 596 11.19 -11.73 -51.96
N CYS A 597 10.14 -11.68 -51.13
CA CYS A 597 10.23 -12.01 -49.71
C CYS A 597 10.68 -13.46 -49.48
N LEU A 598 10.13 -14.43 -50.22
CA LEU A 598 10.53 -15.84 -50.11
C LEU A 598 11.98 -16.08 -50.55
N HIS A 599 12.47 -15.30 -51.53
CA HIS A 599 13.88 -15.34 -51.94
C HIS A 599 14.80 -14.85 -50.83
N HIS A 600 14.49 -13.70 -50.22
CA HIS A 600 15.24 -13.18 -49.07
C HIS A 600 15.15 -14.09 -47.84
N ALA A 601 14.03 -14.80 -47.66
CA ALA A 601 13.83 -15.80 -46.61
C ALA A 601 14.52 -17.16 -46.86
N GLN A 602 15.17 -17.34 -48.02
CA GLN A 602 15.70 -18.62 -48.48
C GLN A 602 14.67 -19.78 -48.42
N ASP A 603 13.38 -19.46 -48.61
CA ASP A 603 12.30 -20.45 -48.58
C ASP A 603 12.09 -21.06 -49.97
N TYR A 604 12.98 -21.98 -50.31
CA TYR A 604 12.95 -22.72 -51.57
C TYR A 604 11.67 -23.55 -51.78
N GLY A 605 11.02 -23.98 -50.69
CA GLY A 605 9.77 -24.75 -50.76
C GLY A 605 8.59 -23.86 -51.15
N GLY A 606 8.45 -22.71 -50.49
CA GLY A 606 7.45 -21.69 -50.84
C GLY A 606 7.64 -21.16 -52.27
N LEU A 607 8.88 -20.90 -52.68
CA LEU A 607 9.19 -20.46 -54.04
C LEU A 607 8.80 -21.51 -55.09
N LEU A 608 9.06 -22.79 -54.85
CA LEU A 608 8.70 -23.87 -55.76
C LEU A 608 7.18 -23.93 -55.95
N LEU A 609 6.42 -23.83 -54.86
CA LEU A 609 4.96 -23.83 -54.90
C LEU A 609 4.43 -22.62 -55.69
N LEU A 610 4.98 -21.42 -55.43
CA LEU A 610 4.56 -20.20 -56.13
C LEU A 610 4.91 -20.24 -57.62
N ALA A 611 6.10 -20.71 -57.97
CA ALA A 611 6.58 -20.80 -59.35
C ALA A 611 5.80 -21.83 -60.17
N THR A 612 5.46 -22.97 -59.58
CA THR A 612 4.66 -24.01 -60.22
C THR A 612 3.21 -23.60 -60.40
N ALA A 613 2.60 -23.01 -59.37
CA ALA A 613 1.22 -22.53 -59.43
C ALA A 613 1.03 -21.39 -60.44
N SER A 614 2.03 -20.51 -60.60
CA SER A 614 1.98 -19.40 -61.56
C SER A 614 2.35 -19.78 -63.00
N GLY A 615 2.92 -20.98 -63.22
CA GLY A 615 3.39 -21.42 -64.54
C GLY A 615 4.54 -20.57 -65.11
N ASN A 616 5.27 -19.83 -64.27
CA ASN A 616 6.31 -18.90 -64.72
C ASN A 616 7.65 -19.63 -64.93
N ALA A 617 7.91 -20.06 -66.17
CA ALA A 617 9.13 -20.79 -66.54
C ALA A 617 10.43 -20.05 -66.18
N ALA A 618 10.46 -18.71 -66.28
CA ALA A 618 11.63 -17.91 -65.92
C ALA A 618 11.90 -17.94 -64.40
N MET A 619 10.84 -17.94 -63.59
CA MET A 619 10.95 -18.06 -62.13
C MET A 619 11.44 -19.44 -61.71
N VAL A 620 10.92 -20.51 -62.33
CA VAL A 620 11.38 -21.89 -62.09
C VAL A 620 12.87 -22.03 -62.42
N GLY A 621 13.36 -21.33 -63.45
CA GLY A 621 14.77 -21.41 -63.87
C GLY A 621 15.71 -20.73 -62.88
N LYS A 622 15.36 -19.53 -62.44
CA LYS A 622 16.11 -18.82 -61.38
C LYS A 622 16.09 -19.58 -60.06
N LEU A 623 14.98 -20.25 -59.74
CA LEU A 623 14.89 -21.09 -58.55
C LEU A 623 15.81 -22.31 -58.64
N ALA A 624 15.92 -22.94 -59.81
CA ALA A 624 16.81 -24.06 -60.04
C ALA A 624 18.29 -23.68 -59.80
N GLU A 625 18.73 -22.57 -60.40
CA GLU A 625 20.10 -22.04 -60.25
C GLU A 625 20.39 -21.64 -58.79
N GLY A 626 19.44 -20.99 -58.12
CA GLY A 626 19.57 -20.60 -56.71
C GLY A 626 19.61 -21.81 -55.77
N ALA A 627 18.73 -22.80 -55.99
CA ALA A 627 18.69 -24.02 -55.20
C ALA A 627 19.94 -24.89 -55.38
N GLU A 628 20.50 -24.97 -56.59
CA GLU A 628 21.75 -25.68 -56.85
C GLU A 628 22.93 -24.99 -56.15
N ARG A 629 23.04 -23.66 -56.27
CA ARG A 629 24.08 -22.86 -55.60
C ARG A 629 24.06 -23.04 -54.08
N ASP A 630 22.88 -23.12 -53.49
CA ASP A 630 22.69 -23.22 -52.04
C ASP A 630 22.58 -24.69 -51.56
N GLY A 631 22.87 -25.67 -52.43
CA GLY A 631 22.96 -27.10 -52.09
C GLY A 631 21.62 -27.81 -51.86
N LYS A 632 20.51 -27.24 -52.29
CA LYS A 632 19.15 -27.81 -52.19
C LYS A 632 18.82 -28.70 -53.40
N ASN A 633 19.57 -29.80 -53.53
CA ASN A 633 19.53 -30.70 -54.69
C ASN A 633 18.12 -31.22 -55.05
N ASN A 634 17.28 -31.52 -54.06
CA ASN A 634 15.92 -32.02 -54.32
C ASN A 634 15.03 -30.97 -54.99
N VAL A 635 15.14 -29.70 -54.57
CA VAL A 635 14.37 -28.60 -55.16
C VAL A 635 14.89 -28.31 -56.57
N ALA A 636 16.21 -28.25 -56.74
CA ALA A 636 16.85 -28.06 -58.05
C ALA A 636 16.43 -29.14 -59.06
N PHE A 637 16.46 -30.42 -58.65
CA PHE A 637 16.01 -31.54 -59.48
C PHE A 637 14.55 -31.37 -59.91
N MET A 638 13.65 -31.06 -58.97
CA MET A 638 12.23 -30.86 -59.26
C MET A 638 12.00 -29.69 -60.22
N THR A 639 12.71 -28.57 -60.05
CA THR A 639 12.58 -27.42 -60.94
C THR A 639 13.10 -27.70 -62.35
N TYR A 640 14.22 -28.43 -62.50
CA TYR A 640 14.73 -28.81 -63.83
C TYR A 640 13.80 -29.81 -64.51
N PHE A 641 13.28 -30.78 -63.75
CA PHE A 641 12.29 -31.75 -64.24
C PHE A 641 11.03 -31.04 -64.77
N LEU A 642 10.52 -30.05 -64.04
CA LEU A 642 9.36 -29.26 -64.46
C LEU A 642 9.63 -28.39 -65.71
N GLN A 643 10.89 -28.03 -65.95
CA GLN A 643 11.30 -27.34 -67.19
C GLN A 643 11.58 -28.29 -68.36
N GLY A 644 11.57 -29.61 -68.13
CA GLY A 644 11.97 -30.60 -69.12
C GLY A 644 13.46 -30.57 -69.48
N LYS A 645 14.31 -30.19 -68.52
CA LYS A 645 15.77 -30.14 -68.65
C LYS A 645 16.46 -31.30 -67.93
#